data_AF-A0A7W7YNI8-F1
#
_entry.id   AF-A0A7W7YNI8-F1
#
_cell.length_a   1.000
_cell.length_b   1.000
_cell.length_c   1.000
_cell.angle_alpha   90.00
_cell.angle_beta   90.00
_cell.angle_gamma   90.00
#
_symmetry.space_group_name_H-M   'P 1'
#
loop_
_entity.id
_entity.type
_entity.pdbx_description
1 polymer ?
#
loop_
_entity_poly.entity_id
_entity_poly.type
_entity_poly.pdbx_seq_one_letter_code
_entity_poly.pdbx_strand_id
1 'polypeptide(L)'
;MRLEDLTIALRPRQPWEAADLGCALVRRDYGQVLLLWLISAVPLWILLALLLRDHPHVFALTAWWLKPLYDRLPLYYLSRAAFGSKPSFKETLREWPRLWSRFLLSALLIRRLSSIRSFALPIWMLEGQRGKAVKRRLRALAVDGGSSGTSVTWVFVKLELAVWLGIMALVSSLGPASGLPDWSELFLDSESYLDMPNAELWSSYVLYLCAMTVVEPFYVGAGFGLYLNSRTKIEGWDIELVFRRMAARLRPIAMAALAFFFILPGALTAQESPSKPQTRQAVTDALKEILAKPEFKEHSRTQRVWIPDQTEEVKNSQATMSNGPVLGRVFYGLAIAVVAVLLILAARWLILNKHLFLSGRFKSKHRPEAGPKVIMGLDITRESLPTDIVKAARAAWVEEQPKEALSLLYRGMLSRLVELRRLPIRDSDTEDDCLLKVAQMGDTAVTEFFRHLTLAWVRMAYAGVTPGTMEFEDLCRTWPFLPSATAVRQHVIKKAALVLLLLPHLIGCEGHWEEINLPQGYEGKARTNPFLAAQQLLEIYGHQVERLPTLNELPEPEHGVIIVSGESGMPEARARQLLAWANEGGHLIYAVAGCAPYNDWGMFSGLSSYVYTGNEERADPILETLGVQLESAGNLKALIETFQKMSNLEDPSPPDSQTSKDLPPSDKADEIAPRLKIPNPEPPDVPTLRSSMKVGKDTFEVDFVDVLKLSLNRPLANQEQVSGRVDQAPALSLVHGLGRVTILNHARPLRNRFLDENDHARWLLALVGEESCVVKFIVTLQSSFWALLWDRAWMPLVGLALLTMTWLWLHMPRFGPLRQVALHDTKHFAEHISALGQFFYRLKRPDVLFKAAADAVRVRALRRYPHLVNLDDEALIQLLSETSTLPKDRIREAFKNTEKVAGHEVVRRLQDLQTLKSALS
;
A
#
# COMPACT_ATOMS: atom_id res chain seq x y z
N MET A 1 21.93 -22.94 -1.46
CA MET A 1 22.19 -21.56 -0.99
C MET A 1 23.55 -21.60 -0.33
N ARG A 2 24.58 -21.00 -0.93
CA ARG A 2 25.91 -20.86 -0.31
C ARG A 2 25.86 -19.64 0.61
N LEU A 3 26.37 -19.76 1.84
CA LEU A 3 26.35 -18.68 2.84
C LEU A 3 27.31 -17.53 2.49
N GLU A 4 28.26 -17.83 1.61
CA GLU A 4 29.34 -16.97 1.12
C GLU A 4 28.82 -15.80 0.27
N ASP A 5 27.74 -16.04 -0.48
CA ASP A 5 27.14 -15.09 -1.42
C ASP A 5 26.09 -14.18 -0.75
N LEU A 6 25.97 -14.21 0.58
CA LEU A 6 24.92 -13.49 1.27
C LEU A 6 25.19 -11.97 1.26
N THR A 7 24.32 -11.23 0.58
CA THR A 7 24.41 -9.77 0.43
C THR A 7 24.03 -8.99 1.71
N ILE A 8 23.71 -9.70 2.79
CA ILE A 8 23.16 -9.15 4.03
C ILE A 8 24.15 -9.38 5.17
N ALA A 9 24.31 -8.39 6.06
CA ALA A 9 24.98 -8.64 7.32
C ALA A 9 24.08 -9.50 8.22
N LEU A 10 24.36 -10.80 8.34
CA LEU A 10 23.75 -11.62 9.38
C LEU A 10 24.24 -11.11 10.73
N ARG A 11 23.29 -10.85 11.62
CA ARG A 11 23.47 -10.62 13.06
C ARG A 11 22.15 -10.98 13.73
N PRO A 12 22.14 -11.51 14.96
CA PRO A 12 20.92 -11.62 15.74
C PRO A 12 20.25 -10.24 15.86
N ARG A 13 19.03 -10.12 15.34
CA ARG A 13 18.24 -8.88 15.39
C ARG A 13 17.07 -9.02 16.34
N GLN A 14 16.60 -7.87 16.85
CA GLN A 14 15.26 -7.81 17.44
C GLN A 14 14.21 -8.13 16.36
N PRO A 15 13.05 -8.72 16.71
CA PRO A 15 12.10 -9.16 15.70
C PRO A 15 11.60 -8.04 14.78
N TRP A 16 11.37 -6.83 15.30
CA TRP A 16 10.96 -5.69 14.48
C TRP A 16 12.07 -5.15 13.58
N GLU A 17 13.32 -5.20 14.04
CA GLU A 17 14.50 -4.89 13.21
C GLU A 17 14.69 -5.94 12.08
N ALA A 18 14.31 -7.19 12.33
CA ALA A 18 14.29 -8.24 11.32
C ALA A 18 13.15 -8.06 10.30
N ALA A 19 11.98 -7.60 10.73
CA ALA A 19 10.89 -7.25 9.84
C ALA A 19 11.28 -6.05 8.93
N ASP A 20 11.89 -5.01 9.50
CA ASP A 20 12.39 -3.86 8.73
C ASP A 20 13.50 -4.24 7.75
N LEU A 21 14.41 -5.16 8.13
CA LEU A 21 15.37 -5.75 7.19
C LEU A 21 14.65 -6.37 5.98
N GLY A 22 13.55 -7.08 6.22
CA GLY A 22 12.70 -7.63 5.18
C GLY A 22 12.13 -6.57 4.24
N CYS A 23 11.62 -5.46 4.80
CA CYS A 23 11.17 -4.30 4.04
C CYS A 23 12.31 -3.61 3.27
N ALA A 24 13.51 -3.53 3.84
CA ALA A 24 14.69 -2.98 3.19
C ALA A 24 15.12 -3.82 1.98
N LEU A 25 15.00 -5.16 2.04
CA LEU A 25 15.25 -6.02 0.89
C LEU A 25 14.26 -5.77 -0.25
N VAL A 26 13.00 -5.50 0.08
CA VAL A 26 11.98 -5.10 -0.91
C VAL A 26 12.31 -3.74 -1.49
N ARG A 27 12.71 -2.74 -0.69
CA ARG A 27 13.11 -1.41 -1.18
C ARG A 27 14.29 -1.45 -2.16
N ARG A 28 15.30 -2.29 -1.86
CA ARG A 28 16.51 -2.42 -2.68
C ARG A 28 16.22 -2.84 -4.12
N ASP A 29 15.28 -3.76 -4.31
CA ASP A 29 14.94 -4.34 -5.61
C ASP A 29 13.45 -4.10 -5.95
N TYR A 30 12.88 -2.97 -5.49
CA TYR A 30 11.43 -2.71 -5.47
C TYR A 30 10.76 -2.85 -6.84
N GLY A 31 11.35 -2.24 -7.88
CA GLY A 31 10.79 -2.29 -9.23
C GLY A 31 10.64 -3.72 -9.77
N GLN A 32 11.61 -4.60 -9.50
CA GLN A 32 11.54 -6.00 -9.94
C GLN A 32 10.56 -6.82 -9.10
N VAL A 33 10.53 -6.60 -7.78
CA VAL A 33 9.58 -7.27 -6.87
C VAL A 33 8.14 -6.87 -7.23
N LEU A 34 7.90 -5.58 -7.49
CA LEU A 34 6.60 -5.06 -7.90
C LEU A 34 6.17 -5.62 -9.26
N LEU A 35 7.07 -5.65 -10.25
CA LEU A 35 6.78 -6.23 -11.56
C LEU A 35 6.39 -7.71 -11.46
N LEU A 36 7.12 -8.50 -10.65
CA LEU A 36 6.80 -9.91 -10.42
C LEU A 36 5.46 -10.07 -9.69
N TRP A 37 5.15 -9.20 -8.74
CA TRP A 37 3.85 -9.17 -8.08
C TRP A 37 2.72 -8.86 -9.08
N LEU A 38 2.87 -7.81 -9.90
CA LEU A 38 1.87 -7.38 -10.89
C LEU A 38 1.56 -8.49 -11.90
N ILE A 39 2.58 -9.18 -12.40
CA ILE A 39 2.40 -10.25 -13.37
C ILE A 39 1.71 -11.47 -12.76
N SER A 40 1.87 -11.67 -11.46
CA SER A 40 1.16 -12.75 -10.76
C SER A 40 -0.30 -12.40 -10.45
N ALA A 41 -0.60 -11.11 -10.20
CA ALA A 41 -1.90 -10.65 -9.72
C ALA A 41 -2.80 -10.12 -10.85
N VAL A 42 -2.33 -9.16 -11.65
CA VAL A 42 -3.12 -8.40 -12.63
C VAL A 42 -3.77 -9.27 -13.71
N PRO A 43 -3.08 -10.23 -14.37
CA PRO A 43 -3.73 -11.09 -15.36
C PRO A 43 -4.88 -11.91 -14.77
N LEU A 44 -4.74 -12.34 -13.51
CA LEU A 44 -5.78 -13.08 -12.81
C LEU A 44 -6.95 -12.16 -12.44
N TRP A 45 -6.67 -10.92 -12.02
CA TRP A 45 -7.69 -9.92 -11.73
C TRP A 45 -8.47 -9.52 -12.98
N ILE A 46 -7.81 -9.30 -14.12
CA ILE A 46 -8.49 -9.02 -15.39
C ILE A 46 -9.42 -10.17 -15.77
N LEU A 47 -8.93 -11.42 -15.67
CA LEU A 47 -9.76 -12.60 -15.96
C LEU A 47 -10.95 -12.74 -15.00
N LEU A 48 -10.75 -12.46 -13.71
CA LEU A 48 -11.82 -12.47 -12.72
C LEU A 48 -12.82 -11.33 -12.97
N ALA A 49 -12.36 -10.14 -13.33
CA ALA A 49 -13.21 -8.98 -13.61
C ALA A 49 -14.07 -9.20 -14.86
N LEU A 50 -13.52 -9.87 -15.88
CA LEU A 50 -14.29 -10.28 -17.06
C LEU A 50 -15.35 -11.35 -16.74
N LEU A 51 -15.05 -12.28 -15.83
CA LEU A 51 -15.96 -13.37 -15.46
C LEU A 51 -17.06 -12.92 -14.47
N LEU A 52 -16.77 -11.95 -13.61
CA LEU A 52 -17.60 -11.53 -12.48
C LEU A 52 -18.10 -10.08 -12.64
N ARG A 53 -18.28 -9.62 -13.88
CA ARG A 53 -18.64 -8.23 -14.20
C ARG A 53 -19.89 -7.74 -13.45
N ASP A 54 -20.91 -8.60 -13.37
CA ASP A 54 -22.21 -8.29 -12.76
C ASP A 54 -22.21 -8.44 -11.23
N HIS A 55 -21.11 -8.91 -10.64
CA HIS A 55 -21.00 -9.22 -9.21
C HIS A 55 -19.69 -8.69 -8.61
N PRO A 56 -19.55 -7.36 -8.47
CA PRO A 56 -18.30 -6.72 -8.00
C PRO A 56 -17.89 -7.16 -6.59
N HIS A 57 -18.84 -7.43 -5.69
CA HIS A 57 -18.55 -7.94 -4.35
C HIS A 57 -17.88 -9.33 -4.37
N VAL A 58 -18.34 -10.22 -5.26
CA VAL A 58 -17.77 -11.57 -5.40
C VAL A 58 -16.38 -11.49 -6.01
N PHE A 59 -16.16 -10.56 -6.96
CA PHE A 59 -14.85 -10.26 -7.47
C PHE A 59 -13.88 -9.83 -6.36
N ALA A 60 -14.25 -8.84 -5.54
CA ALA A 60 -13.41 -8.32 -4.47
C ALA A 60 -13.06 -9.42 -3.44
N LEU A 61 -14.05 -10.21 -3.02
CA LEU A 61 -13.84 -11.33 -2.12
C LEU A 61 -12.90 -12.38 -2.73
N THR A 62 -13.03 -12.68 -4.02
CA THR A 62 -12.20 -13.68 -4.71
C THR A 62 -10.77 -13.18 -4.90
N ALA A 63 -10.58 -11.91 -5.28
CA ALA A 63 -9.27 -11.27 -5.40
C ALA A 63 -8.55 -11.23 -4.04
N TRP A 64 -9.27 -10.88 -2.97
CA TRP A 64 -8.78 -11.00 -1.60
C TRP A 64 -8.51 -12.47 -1.23
N TRP A 65 -9.33 -13.43 -1.67
CA TRP A 65 -9.18 -14.85 -1.37
C TRP A 65 -7.84 -15.41 -1.87
N LEU A 66 -7.40 -14.92 -3.03
CA LEU A 66 -6.24 -15.38 -3.76
C LEU A 66 -4.91 -14.74 -3.32
N LYS A 67 -4.91 -13.84 -2.33
CA LYS A 67 -3.69 -13.23 -1.72
C LYS A 67 -2.49 -14.19 -1.58
N PRO A 68 -2.62 -15.38 -0.95
CA PRO A 68 -1.50 -16.31 -0.75
C PRO A 68 -0.86 -16.89 -2.02
N LEU A 69 -1.47 -16.63 -3.17
CA LEU A 69 -0.98 -17.05 -4.49
C LEU A 69 0.00 -16.03 -5.07
N TYR A 70 -0.30 -14.74 -4.90
CA TYR A 70 0.48 -13.61 -5.41
C TYR A 70 1.84 -13.51 -4.69
N ASP A 71 1.84 -13.73 -3.38
CA ASP A 71 3.00 -13.60 -2.48
C ASP A 71 4.21 -14.48 -2.85
N ARG A 72 3.97 -15.55 -3.60
CA ARG A 72 4.96 -16.60 -3.86
C ARG A 72 6.06 -16.13 -4.80
N LEU A 73 5.72 -15.34 -5.82
CA LEU A 73 6.70 -14.87 -6.81
C LEU A 73 7.66 -13.83 -6.23
N PRO A 74 7.17 -12.79 -5.49
CA PRO A 74 8.02 -11.88 -4.72
C PRO A 74 8.96 -12.61 -3.76
N LEU A 75 8.43 -13.58 -3.00
CA LEU A 75 9.23 -14.34 -2.04
C LEU A 75 10.33 -15.16 -2.71
N TYR A 76 10.04 -15.80 -3.85
CA TYR A 76 11.02 -16.56 -4.62
C TYR A 76 12.21 -15.67 -5.02
N TYR A 77 11.92 -14.50 -5.58
CA TYR A 77 12.93 -13.55 -5.99
C TYR A 77 13.76 -13.06 -4.80
N LEU A 78 13.09 -12.58 -3.72
CA LEU A 78 13.76 -12.10 -2.50
C LEU A 78 14.67 -13.18 -1.89
N SER A 79 14.24 -14.44 -1.89
CA SER A 79 15.01 -15.56 -1.35
C SER A 79 16.31 -15.85 -2.11
N ARG A 80 16.40 -15.48 -3.40
CA ARG A 80 17.62 -15.65 -4.20
C ARG A 80 18.46 -14.38 -4.22
N ALA A 81 17.82 -13.23 -4.32
CA ALA A 81 18.45 -11.92 -4.27
C ALA A 81 19.16 -11.65 -2.93
N ALA A 82 18.67 -12.23 -1.83
CA ALA A 82 19.35 -12.20 -0.53
C ALA A 82 20.71 -12.92 -0.56
N PHE A 83 20.86 -13.97 -1.38
CA PHE A 83 22.06 -14.81 -1.51
C PHE A 83 22.85 -14.49 -2.80
N GLY A 84 22.84 -13.24 -3.27
CA GLY A 84 23.72 -12.78 -4.35
C GLY A 84 23.31 -13.19 -5.77
N SER A 85 22.53 -14.25 -5.92
CA SER A 85 21.96 -14.66 -7.21
C SER A 85 20.70 -13.84 -7.53
N LYS A 86 20.78 -12.84 -8.40
CA LYS A 86 19.59 -12.14 -8.93
C LYS A 86 19.01 -12.95 -10.10
N PRO A 87 17.95 -13.76 -9.92
CA PRO A 87 17.43 -14.57 -11.01
C PRO A 87 16.86 -13.65 -12.10
N SER A 88 17.13 -13.95 -13.36
CA SER A 88 16.56 -13.17 -14.46
C SER A 88 15.04 -13.29 -14.48
N PHE A 89 14.38 -12.28 -15.05
CA PHE A 89 12.93 -12.26 -15.19
C PHE A 89 12.38 -13.54 -15.87
N LYS A 90 13.05 -14.01 -16.93
CA LYS A 90 12.69 -15.21 -17.69
C LYS A 90 12.85 -16.49 -16.85
N GLU A 91 13.88 -16.58 -16.02
CA GLU A 91 14.08 -17.72 -15.12
C GLU A 91 12.99 -17.80 -14.05
N THR A 92 12.59 -16.66 -13.50
CA THR A 92 11.54 -16.59 -12.48
C THR A 92 10.18 -17.01 -13.05
N LEU A 93 9.85 -16.56 -14.27
CA LEU A 93 8.61 -16.94 -14.95
C LEU A 93 8.57 -18.43 -15.32
N ARG A 94 9.72 -19.04 -15.63
CA ARG A 94 9.81 -20.49 -15.92
C ARG A 94 9.48 -21.37 -14.72
N GLU A 95 9.77 -20.91 -13.50
CA GLU A 95 9.45 -21.64 -12.26
C GLU A 95 8.03 -21.33 -11.73
N TRP A 96 7.33 -20.35 -12.31
CA TRP A 96 6.00 -19.92 -11.87
C TRP A 96 4.95 -21.04 -11.76
N PRO A 97 4.77 -21.96 -12.74
CA PRO A 97 3.77 -23.03 -12.64
C PRO A 97 4.06 -24.01 -11.49
N ARG A 98 5.35 -24.22 -11.17
CA ARG A 98 5.77 -25.08 -10.06
C ARG A 98 5.51 -24.42 -8.70
N LEU A 99 5.64 -23.09 -8.62
CA LEU A 99 5.35 -22.33 -7.40
C LEU A 99 3.86 -22.27 -7.10
N TRP A 100 3.00 -22.21 -8.13
CA TRP A 100 1.55 -22.26 -7.97
C TRP A 100 1.07 -23.64 -7.53
N SER A 101 1.52 -24.72 -8.18
CA SER A 101 1.03 -26.08 -7.88
C SER A 101 1.43 -26.63 -6.50
N ARG A 102 2.51 -26.13 -5.87
CA ARG A 102 2.95 -26.60 -4.55
C ARG A 102 2.05 -26.07 -3.44
N PHE A 103 1.34 -26.97 -2.76
CA PHE A 103 0.52 -26.69 -1.56
C PHE A 103 -0.61 -25.65 -1.75
N LEU A 104 -1.10 -25.44 -2.98
CA LEU A 104 -2.13 -24.45 -3.31
C LEU A 104 -3.41 -24.60 -2.47
N LEU A 105 -4.00 -25.80 -2.46
CA LEU A 105 -5.27 -26.07 -1.78
C LEU A 105 -5.16 -25.83 -0.25
N SER A 106 -4.03 -26.25 0.34
CA SER A 106 -3.79 -26.06 1.77
C SER A 106 -3.50 -24.59 2.11
N ALA A 107 -2.89 -23.84 1.20
CA ALA A 107 -2.65 -22.41 1.34
C ALA A 107 -3.95 -21.59 1.31
N LEU A 108 -4.89 -21.95 0.43
CA LEU A 108 -6.15 -21.23 0.22
C LEU A 108 -7.24 -21.58 1.25
N LEU A 109 -7.29 -22.81 1.75
CA LEU A 109 -8.34 -23.23 2.70
C LEU A 109 -7.91 -23.04 4.17
N ILE A 110 -7.02 -23.89 4.66
CA ILE A 110 -6.72 -23.99 6.11
C ILE A 110 -5.69 -22.95 6.54
N ARG A 111 -4.66 -22.70 5.71
CA ARG A 111 -3.54 -21.83 6.08
C ARG A 111 -3.86 -20.36 5.87
N ARG A 112 -4.95 -20.03 5.19
CA ARG A 112 -5.37 -18.66 4.96
C ARG A 112 -5.70 -17.94 6.27
N LEU A 113 -6.28 -18.66 7.22
CA LEU A 113 -6.66 -18.17 8.54
C LEU A 113 -5.49 -18.14 9.54
N SER A 114 -4.25 -18.41 9.09
CA SER A 114 -3.09 -18.39 9.98
C SER A 114 -2.55 -16.97 10.14
N SER A 115 -2.50 -16.48 11.39
CA SER A 115 -1.97 -15.14 11.72
C SER A 115 -0.47 -14.99 11.45
N ILE A 116 0.28 -16.09 11.37
CA ILE A 116 1.73 -16.12 11.11
C ILE A 116 2.06 -16.39 9.63
N ARG A 117 1.13 -16.13 8.70
CA ARG A 117 1.24 -16.47 7.27
C ARG A 117 2.55 -15.98 6.63
N SER A 118 2.87 -14.69 6.75
CA SER A 118 4.09 -14.11 6.15
C SER A 118 5.37 -14.78 6.66
N PHE A 119 5.46 -15.06 7.96
CA PHE A 119 6.59 -15.75 8.58
C PHE A 119 6.68 -17.23 8.17
N ALA A 120 5.53 -17.91 8.05
CA ALA A 120 5.50 -19.33 7.73
C ALA A 120 5.78 -19.60 6.25
N LEU A 121 5.42 -18.68 5.35
CA LEU A 121 5.50 -18.83 3.89
C LEU A 121 6.92 -19.24 3.39
N PRO A 122 8.03 -18.61 3.82
CA PRO A 122 9.40 -19.04 3.49
C PRO A 122 9.71 -20.50 3.87
N ILE A 123 9.24 -20.96 5.04
CA ILE A 123 9.50 -22.32 5.53
C ILE A 123 8.86 -23.35 4.59
N TRP A 124 7.63 -23.10 4.15
CA TRP A 124 6.92 -24.00 3.24
C TRP A 124 7.52 -24.02 1.84
N MET A 125 7.96 -22.86 1.36
CA MET A 125 8.35 -22.67 -0.02
C MET A 125 9.83 -22.98 -0.27
N LEU A 126 10.71 -22.58 0.64
CA LEU A 126 12.16 -22.66 0.46
C LEU A 126 12.75 -23.95 1.04
N GLU A 127 12.25 -24.46 2.16
CA GLU A 127 12.85 -25.64 2.82
C GLU A 127 12.40 -26.98 2.22
N GLY A 128 11.35 -27.00 1.38
CA GLY A 128 10.94 -28.18 0.60
C GLY A 128 10.45 -29.40 1.41
N GLN A 129 10.41 -29.30 2.74
CA GLN A 129 9.95 -30.37 3.64
C GLN A 129 8.43 -30.62 3.48
N ARG A 130 7.94 -31.81 3.86
CA ARG A 130 6.51 -32.19 3.78
C ARG A 130 5.97 -32.80 5.08
N GLY A 131 4.66 -32.62 5.32
CA GLY A 131 3.94 -33.30 6.42
C GLY A 131 4.38 -32.89 7.83
N LYS A 132 4.58 -33.89 8.71
CA LYS A 132 4.94 -33.69 10.13
C LYS A 132 6.29 -33.00 10.32
N ALA A 133 7.23 -33.16 9.37
CA ALA A 133 8.55 -32.53 9.41
C ALA A 133 8.44 -31.00 9.39
N VAL A 134 7.65 -30.45 8.47
CA VAL A 134 7.46 -28.99 8.39
C VAL A 134 6.76 -28.44 9.63
N LYS A 135 5.76 -29.15 10.18
CA LYS A 135 5.09 -28.69 11.41
C LYS A 135 6.07 -28.62 12.59
N ARG A 136 6.97 -29.61 12.73
CA ARG A 136 8.03 -29.58 13.76
C ARG A 136 8.99 -28.42 13.54
N ARG A 137 9.41 -28.23 12.28
CA ARG A 137 10.32 -27.15 11.88
C ARG A 137 9.72 -25.75 12.09
N LEU A 138 8.47 -25.56 11.69
CA LEU A 138 7.71 -24.34 11.93
C LEU A 138 7.57 -24.06 13.42
N ARG A 139 7.24 -25.06 14.25
CA ARG A 139 7.19 -24.87 15.71
C ARG A 139 8.55 -24.47 16.27
N ALA A 140 9.64 -25.10 15.82
CA ALA A 140 10.98 -24.77 16.29
C ALA A 140 11.38 -23.33 15.94
N LEU A 141 11.12 -22.88 14.72
CA LEU A 141 11.39 -21.49 14.29
C LEU A 141 10.42 -20.47 14.90
N ALA A 142 9.17 -20.87 15.15
CA ALA A 142 8.13 -19.99 15.72
C ALA A 142 8.33 -19.68 17.20
N VAL A 143 9.17 -20.41 17.93
CA VAL A 143 9.53 -20.07 19.32
C VAL A 143 10.11 -18.67 19.41
N ASP A 144 10.93 -18.26 18.43
CA ASP A 144 11.58 -16.94 18.42
C ASP A 144 10.86 -15.91 17.51
N GLY A 145 10.16 -16.35 16.46
CA GLY A 145 9.59 -15.47 15.43
C GLY A 145 8.06 -15.49 15.30
N GLY A 146 7.36 -16.39 16.02
CA GLY A 146 5.94 -16.64 15.82
C GLY A 146 5.02 -15.51 16.29
N SER A 147 5.24 -14.97 17.49
CA SER A 147 4.47 -13.84 18.02
C SER A 147 4.64 -12.60 17.14
N SER A 148 5.88 -12.29 16.76
CA SER A 148 6.21 -11.18 15.87
C SER A 148 5.62 -11.35 14.47
N GLY A 149 5.54 -12.58 13.94
CA GLY A 149 4.84 -12.86 12.68
C GLY A 149 3.35 -12.52 12.73
N THR A 150 2.70 -12.72 13.88
CA THR A 150 1.29 -12.31 14.09
C THR A 150 1.17 -10.80 14.16
N SER A 151 2.07 -10.13 14.89
CA SER A 151 2.10 -8.66 14.98
C SER A 151 2.33 -8.00 13.61
N VAL A 152 3.20 -8.56 12.76
CA VAL A 152 3.41 -8.10 11.38
C VAL A 152 2.10 -8.18 10.59
N THR A 153 1.39 -9.31 10.63
CA THR A 153 0.08 -9.41 9.96
C THR A 153 -0.92 -8.37 10.44
N TRP A 154 -0.98 -8.12 11.75
CA TRP A 154 -1.90 -7.11 12.29
C TRP A 154 -1.55 -5.69 11.86
N VAL A 155 -0.26 -5.32 11.90
CA VAL A 155 0.21 -3.99 11.45
C VAL A 155 -0.06 -3.79 9.95
N PHE A 156 0.26 -4.78 9.12
CA PHE A 156 0.09 -4.66 7.67
C PHE A 156 -1.38 -4.63 7.24
N VAL A 157 -2.29 -5.31 7.95
CA VAL A 157 -3.74 -5.18 7.70
C VAL A 157 -4.21 -3.75 7.98
N LYS A 158 -3.75 -3.12 9.06
CA LYS A 158 -4.08 -1.73 9.37
C LYS A 158 -3.47 -0.74 8.38
N LEU A 159 -2.22 -0.99 7.97
CA LEU A 159 -1.54 -0.16 6.98
C LEU A 159 -2.24 -0.25 5.62
N GLU A 160 -2.67 -1.44 5.21
CA GLU A 160 -3.48 -1.63 4.00
C GLU A 160 -4.81 -0.87 4.08
N LEU A 161 -5.52 -0.96 5.20
CA LEU A 161 -6.75 -0.21 5.44
C LEU A 161 -6.50 1.30 5.37
N ALA A 162 -5.44 1.80 6.01
CA ALA A 162 -5.09 3.22 6.01
C ALA A 162 -4.72 3.73 4.61
N VAL A 163 -3.97 2.94 3.83
CA VAL A 163 -3.63 3.29 2.44
C VAL A 163 -4.88 3.28 1.56
N TRP A 164 -5.77 2.30 1.73
CA TRP A 164 -7.03 2.25 0.98
C TRP A 164 -7.92 3.45 1.28
N LEU A 165 -8.16 3.77 2.56
CA LEU A 165 -8.93 4.94 2.97
C LEU A 165 -8.28 6.26 2.51
N GLY A 166 -6.95 6.35 2.59
CA GLY A 166 -6.20 7.52 2.11
C GLY A 166 -6.33 7.72 0.61
N ILE A 167 -6.25 6.64 -0.19
CA ILE A 167 -6.47 6.69 -1.64
C ILE A 167 -7.92 7.06 -1.96
N MET A 168 -8.90 6.50 -1.24
CA MET A 168 -10.32 6.84 -1.41
C MET A 168 -10.56 8.34 -1.16
N ALA A 169 -10.08 8.87 -0.03
CA ALA A 169 -10.20 10.27 0.33
C ALA A 169 -9.48 11.19 -0.69
N LEU A 170 -8.30 10.78 -1.15
CA LEU A 170 -7.55 11.50 -2.17
C LEU A 170 -8.33 11.56 -3.49
N VAL A 171 -8.87 10.44 -3.96
CA VAL A 171 -9.65 10.38 -5.21
C VAL A 171 -10.96 11.17 -5.12
N SER A 172 -11.66 11.14 -3.98
CA SER A 172 -12.85 11.97 -3.76
C SER A 172 -12.50 13.46 -3.72
N SER A 173 -11.41 13.86 -3.07
CA SER A 173 -11.02 15.27 -2.95
C SER A 173 -10.46 15.91 -4.24
N LEU A 174 -9.78 15.12 -5.08
CA LEU A 174 -9.19 15.57 -6.36
C LEU A 174 -10.09 15.27 -7.57
N GLY A 175 -11.13 14.48 -7.34
CA GLY A 175 -12.06 14.03 -8.35
C GLY A 175 -13.01 15.12 -8.85
N PRO A 176 -13.49 15.07 -10.10
CA PRO A 176 -14.62 15.90 -10.52
C PRO A 176 -15.83 15.65 -9.61
N ALA A 177 -16.49 16.72 -9.15
CA ALA A 177 -17.65 16.65 -8.27
C ALA A 177 -18.85 15.89 -8.89
N SER A 178 -18.88 15.76 -10.22
CA SER A 178 -19.84 14.94 -10.95
C SER A 178 -19.21 13.59 -11.34
N GLY A 179 -19.69 12.50 -10.75
CA GLY A 179 -19.40 11.13 -11.19
C GLY A 179 -18.38 10.33 -10.37
N LEU A 180 -17.86 10.88 -9.26
CA LEU A 180 -17.11 10.10 -8.27
C LEU A 180 -17.89 10.01 -6.96
N PRO A 181 -17.90 8.85 -6.29
CA PRO A 181 -18.67 8.68 -5.06
C PRO A 181 -18.11 9.58 -3.96
N ASP A 182 -19.00 10.27 -3.25
CA ASP A 182 -18.63 10.96 -2.02
C ASP A 182 -18.44 9.91 -0.91
N TRP A 183 -17.21 9.42 -0.78
CA TRP A 183 -16.87 8.42 0.24
C TRP A 183 -17.02 8.94 1.68
N SER A 184 -17.32 10.23 1.90
CA SER A 184 -17.70 10.72 3.23
C SER A 184 -19.07 10.20 3.66
N GLU A 185 -20.00 9.98 2.71
CA GLU A 185 -21.31 9.40 2.96
C GLU A 185 -21.22 7.94 3.43
N LEU A 186 -20.18 7.19 3.01
CA LEU A 186 -19.91 5.83 3.51
C LEU A 186 -19.79 5.77 5.04
N PHE A 187 -19.29 6.84 5.67
CA PHE A 187 -19.13 6.91 7.12
C PHE A 187 -20.36 7.46 7.84
N LEU A 188 -21.23 8.19 7.13
CA LEU A 188 -22.40 8.87 7.67
C LEU A 188 -23.70 8.06 7.47
N ASP A 189 -23.80 7.31 6.36
CA ASP A 189 -24.95 6.47 6.01
C ASP A 189 -24.48 5.12 5.43
N SER A 190 -24.29 4.14 6.33
CA SER A 190 -23.80 2.81 5.95
C SER A 190 -24.81 1.95 5.18
N GLU A 191 -26.11 2.29 5.20
CA GLU A 191 -27.14 1.53 4.50
C GLU A 191 -27.16 1.87 3.00
N SER A 192 -26.95 3.15 2.66
CA SER A 192 -26.87 3.63 1.26
C SER A 192 -25.73 2.98 0.45
N TYR A 193 -24.65 2.54 1.12
CA TYR A 193 -23.52 1.86 0.47
C TYR A 193 -23.88 0.50 -0.19
N LEU A 194 -24.92 -0.18 0.29
CA LEU A 194 -25.32 -1.47 -0.25
C LEU A 194 -26.12 -1.35 -1.56
N ASP A 195 -26.75 -0.20 -1.80
CA ASP A 195 -27.59 0.09 -2.99
C ASP A 195 -26.84 0.93 -4.05
N MET A 196 -25.53 1.12 -3.87
CA MET A 196 -24.70 1.95 -4.75
C MET A 196 -24.56 1.34 -6.17
N PRO A 197 -24.55 2.15 -7.24
CA PRO A 197 -24.37 1.67 -8.60
C PRO A 197 -23.10 0.80 -8.78
N ASN A 198 -23.20 -0.24 -9.61
CA ASN A 198 -22.09 -1.18 -9.84
C ASN A 198 -20.79 -0.49 -10.30
N ALA A 199 -20.87 0.59 -11.09
CA ALA A 199 -19.71 1.34 -11.57
C ALA A 199 -18.90 1.96 -10.42
N GLU A 200 -19.59 2.49 -9.42
CA GLU A 200 -18.99 3.12 -8.25
C GLU A 200 -18.35 2.06 -7.33
N LEU A 201 -19.00 0.91 -7.16
CA LEU A 201 -18.43 -0.23 -6.45
C LEU A 201 -17.15 -0.76 -7.12
N TRP A 202 -17.13 -0.87 -8.46
CA TRP A 202 -15.94 -1.23 -9.23
C TRP A 202 -14.80 -0.24 -9.00
N SER A 203 -15.08 1.06 -8.92
CA SER A 203 -14.07 2.08 -8.62
C SER A 203 -13.45 1.87 -7.23
N SER A 204 -14.26 1.59 -6.21
CA SER A 204 -13.78 1.29 -4.84
C SER A 204 -12.86 0.07 -4.82
N TYR A 205 -13.24 -0.99 -5.53
CA TYR A 205 -12.44 -2.21 -5.58
C TYR A 205 -11.14 -2.04 -6.34
N VAL A 206 -11.12 -1.27 -7.44
CA VAL A 206 -9.86 -0.95 -8.13
C VAL A 206 -8.92 -0.18 -7.19
N LEU A 207 -9.41 0.77 -6.41
CA LEU A 207 -8.61 1.52 -5.44
C LEU A 207 -8.12 0.63 -4.29
N TYR A 208 -8.92 -0.34 -3.85
CA TYR A 208 -8.49 -1.38 -2.91
C TYR A 208 -7.35 -2.25 -3.49
N LEU A 209 -7.46 -2.67 -4.75
CA LEU A 209 -6.41 -3.43 -5.43
C LEU A 209 -5.11 -2.62 -5.55
N CYS A 210 -5.19 -1.31 -5.76
CA CYS A 210 -4.04 -0.40 -5.73
C CYS A 210 -3.39 -0.36 -4.34
N ALA A 211 -4.17 -0.21 -3.26
CA ALA A 211 -3.65 -0.25 -1.88
C ALA A 211 -2.94 -1.59 -1.60
N MET A 212 -3.57 -2.69 -2.00
CA MET A 212 -3.02 -4.04 -1.87
C MET A 212 -1.69 -4.21 -2.65
N THR A 213 -1.59 -3.64 -3.86
CA THR A 213 -0.37 -3.64 -4.69
C THR A 213 0.80 -2.99 -3.97
N VAL A 214 0.55 -1.87 -3.29
CA VAL A 214 1.58 -1.10 -2.58
C VAL A 214 2.06 -1.85 -1.35
N VAL A 215 1.16 -2.51 -0.62
CA VAL A 215 1.43 -3.02 0.72
C VAL A 215 1.91 -4.48 0.74
N GLU A 216 1.35 -5.36 -0.08
CA GLU A 216 1.60 -6.81 0.01
C GLU A 216 3.08 -7.21 -0.22
N PRO A 217 3.84 -6.60 -1.16
CA PRO A 217 5.27 -6.92 -1.32
C PRO A 217 6.09 -6.71 -0.05
N PHE A 218 5.78 -5.66 0.72
CA PHE A 218 6.43 -5.38 2.01
C PHE A 218 5.99 -6.35 3.10
N TYR A 219 4.72 -6.76 3.12
CA TYR A 219 4.22 -7.78 4.02
C TYR A 219 4.99 -9.11 3.85
N VAL A 220 5.20 -9.52 2.60
CA VAL A 220 5.99 -10.72 2.25
C VAL A 220 7.46 -10.55 2.65
N GLY A 221 8.04 -9.39 2.35
CA GLY A 221 9.41 -9.05 2.74
C GLY A 221 9.64 -9.13 4.25
N ALA A 222 8.77 -8.50 5.04
CA ALA A 222 8.85 -8.49 6.50
C ALA A 222 8.80 -9.91 7.10
N GLY A 223 7.91 -10.78 6.59
CA GLY A 223 7.85 -12.19 6.98
C GLY A 223 9.13 -12.97 6.63
N PHE A 224 9.71 -12.70 5.45
CA PHE A 224 10.98 -13.29 5.05
C PHE A 224 12.15 -12.83 5.92
N GLY A 225 12.18 -11.55 6.33
CA GLY A 225 13.17 -11.01 7.26
C GLY A 225 13.11 -11.68 8.64
N LEU A 226 11.91 -11.88 9.18
CA LEU A 226 11.70 -12.64 10.42
C LEU A 226 12.19 -14.09 10.28
N TYR A 227 11.91 -14.75 9.15
CA TYR A 227 12.39 -16.09 8.86
C TYR A 227 13.93 -16.19 8.86
N LEU A 228 14.61 -15.26 8.19
CA LEU A 228 16.08 -15.22 8.18
C LEU A 228 16.66 -15.00 9.58
N ASN A 229 16.03 -14.15 10.39
CA ASN A 229 16.47 -13.90 11.76
C ASN A 229 16.32 -15.14 12.66
N SER A 230 15.19 -15.84 12.59
CA SER A 230 14.99 -17.11 13.33
C SER A 230 16.01 -18.16 12.91
N ARG A 231 16.36 -18.25 11.62
CA ARG A 231 17.43 -19.15 11.17
C ARG A 231 18.81 -18.72 11.63
N THR A 232 19.11 -17.42 11.62
CA THR A 232 20.39 -16.90 12.11
C THR A 232 20.60 -17.23 13.59
N LYS A 233 19.54 -17.12 14.41
CA LYS A 233 19.59 -17.44 15.85
C LYS A 233 19.71 -18.93 16.13
N ILE A 234 18.93 -19.77 15.43
CA ILE A 234 18.86 -21.22 15.70
C ILE A 234 20.01 -21.99 15.03
N GLU A 235 20.49 -21.53 13.87
CA GLU A 235 21.53 -22.22 13.08
C GLU A 235 22.92 -21.58 13.23
N GLY A 236 23.05 -20.44 13.93
CA GLY A 236 24.35 -19.83 14.23
C GLY A 236 25.08 -19.22 13.03
N TRP A 237 24.37 -18.87 11.95
CA TRP A 237 24.97 -18.39 10.69
C TRP A 237 25.85 -17.13 10.84
N ASP A 238 25.60 -16.30 11.85
CA ASP A 238 26.41 -15.08 12.12
C ASP A 238 27.85 -15.43 12.56
N ILE A 239 28.01 -16.47 13.38
CA ILE A 239 29.32 -16.86 13.95
C ILE A 239 30.29 -17.27 12.84
N GLU A 240 29.82 -18.02 11.84
CA GLU A 240 30.63 -18.51 10.72
C GLU A 240 31.14 -17.37 9.80
N LEU A 241 30.31 -16.36 9.58
CA LEU A 241 30.63 -15.22 8.70
C LEU A 241 31.52 -14.17 9.40
N VAL A 242 31.39 -13.99 10.72
CA VAL A 242 32.25 -13.09 11.49
C VAL A 242 33.70 -13.55 11.50
N PHE A 243 33.97 -14.87 11.63
CA PHE A 243 35.32 -15.42 11.48
C PHE A 243 35.94 -15.12 10.10
N ARG A 244 35.14 -15.16 9.04
CA ARG A 244 35.62 -14.92 7.67
C ARG A 244 35.78 -13.43 7.33
N ARG A 245 34.95 -12.54 7.88
CA ARG A 245 35.01 -11.09 7.61
C ARG A 245 36.08 -10.35 8.41
N MET A 246 36.53 -10.87 9.56
CA MET A 246 37.71 -10.33 10.26
C MET A 246 38.96 -10.34 9.38
N ALA A 247 39.04 -11.25 8.41
CA ALA A 247 40.13 -11.29 7.43
C ALA A 247 40.09 -10.15 6.39
N ALA A 248 38.99 -9.40 6.24
CA ALA A 248 38.75 -8.52 5.09
C ALA A 248 38.58 -7.01 5.41
N ARG A 249 38.64 -6.57 6.68
CA ARG A 249 38.20 -5.22 7.10
C ARG A 249 39.28 -4.18 7.41
N LEU A 250 40.50 -4.33 6.90
CA LEU A 250 41.62 -3.41 7.19
C LEU A 250 41.81 -2.23 6.20
N ARG A 251 40.84 -1.80 5.37
CA ARG A 251 41.18 -0.94 4.19
C ARG A 251 40.48 0.40 3.88
N PRO A 252 39.28 0.81 4.34
CA PRO A 252 38.89 2.21 4.03
C PRO A 252 37.95 2.86 5.05
N ILE A 253 38.51 3.57 6.05
CA ILE A 253 37.77 4.53 6.91
C ILE A 253 38.37 5.95 6.78
N ALA A 254 39.14 6.22 5.73
CA ALA A 254 39.93 7.45 5.61
C ALA A 254 39.28 8.61 4.79
N MET A 255 38.08 8.46 4.22
CA MET A 255 37.67 9.37 3.12
C MET A 255 36.29 10.06 3.24
N ALA A 256 35.58 9.95 4.36
CA ALA A 256 34.21 10.51 4.45
C ALA A 256 34.01 11.51 5.59
N ALA A 257 35.07 12.24 5.96
CA ALA A 257 35.03 13.29 7.00
C ALA A 257 35.29 14.70 6.45
N LEU A 258 35.16 14.93 5.14
CA LEU A 258 35.41 16.21 4.48
C LEU A 258 34.24 16.59 3.57
N ALA A 259 33.17 17.13 4.13
CA ALA A 259 32.23 18.04 3.46
C ALA A 259 31.17 18.54 4.45
N PHE A 260 31.59 19.41 5.37
CA PHE A 260 30.71 20.35 6.06
C PHE A 260 31.25 21.75 5.79
N PHE A 261 30.35 22.74 5.68
CA PHE A 261 30.52 24.19 5.47
C PHE A 261 30.44 24.75 4.05
N PHE A 262 29.39 25.54 3.76
CA PHE A 262 29.37 27.04 3.73
C PHE A 262 27.88 27.54 3.63
N ILE A 263 27.28 28.20 4.65
CA ILE A 263 27.06 29.67 4.93
C ILE A 263 26.12 30.39 3.89
N LEU A 264 24.85 30.77 4.18
CA LEU A 264 24.21 31.94 4.88
C LEU A 264 23.84 33.16 3.93
N PRO A 265 22.96 34.16 4.30
CA PRO A 265 21.79 34.65 3.53
C PRO A 265 21.84 36.17 3.17
N GLY A 266 20.79 36.74 2.55
CA GLY A 266 20.69 38.17 2.18
C GLY A 266 19.29 38.77 2.35
N ALA A 267 19.23 40.08 2.65
CA ALA A 267 18.16 40.80 3.37
C ALA A 267 17.09 41.53 2.53
N LEU A 268 16.05 42.00 3.25
CA LEU A 268 14.87 42.81 2.90
C LEU A 268 15.18 44.22 2.36
N THR A 269 14.23 44.78 1.60
CA THR A 269 14.00 46.24 1.47
C THR A 269 12.51 46.56 1.36
N ALA A 270 12.06 47.57 2.09
CA ALA A 270 10.73 48.17 2.06
C ALA A 270 10.73 49.50 1.26
N GLN A 271 9.58 49.90 0.71
CA GLN A 271 9.36 51.21 0.08
C GLN A 271 7.89 51.65 0.22
N GLU A 272 7.68 52.96 0.37
CA GLU A 272 6.43 53.60 0.84
C GLU A 272 5.94 54.75 -0.07
N SER A 273 4.66 55.14 0.09
CA SER A 273 3.92 56.38 -0.31
C SER A 273 3.36 56.52 -1.75
N PRO A 274 2.31 57.35 -2.06
CA PRO A 274 1.34 58.14 -1.26
C PRO A 274 -0.17 58.10 -1.71
N SER A 275 -1.08 58.78 -1.00
CA SER A 275 -2.56 58.87 -1.19
C SER A 275 -3.07 60.18 -1.84
N LYS A 276 -4.29 60.15 -2.43
CA LYS A 276 -5.00 61.29 -3.07
C LYS A 276 -6.54 61.24 -2.86
N PRO A 277 -7.26 62.39 -2.94
CA PRO A 277 -8.62 62.59 -2.40
C PRO A 277 -9.76 62.30 -3.39
N GLN A 278 -10.98 62.13 -2.87
CA GLN A 278 -12.12 61.59 -3.61
C GLN A 278 -13.26 62.57 -3.86
N THR A 279 -13.89 62.37 -5.01
CA THR A 279 -15.17 62.95 -5.42
C THR A 279 -16.02 61.80 -5.99
N ARG A 280 -17.35 61.94 -6.07
CA ARG A 280 -18.32 60.88 -6.45
C ARG A 280 -17.99 60.10 -7.75
N GLN A 281 -17.32 60.72 -8.73
CA GLN A 281 -16.84 60.07 -9.96
C GLN A 281 -15.58 59.21 -9.72
N ALA A 282 -14.73 59.60 -8.77
CA ALA A 282 -13.51 58.88 -8.43
C ALA A 282 -13.78 57.50 -7.82
N VAL A 283 -14.89 57.33 -7.08
CA VAL A 283 -15.29 56.02 -6.51
C VAL A 283 -15.68 55.03 -7.60
N THR A 284 -16.48 55.49 -8.56
CA THR A 284 -16.91 54.65 -9.69
C THR A 284 -15.75 54.34 -10.65
N ASP A 285 -14.81 55.26 -10.81
CA ASP A 285 -13.64 55.07 -11.68
C ASP A 285 -12.59 54.16 -11.02
N ALA A 286 -12.32 54.32 -9.72
CA ALA A 286 -11.44 53.43 -8.95
C ALA A 286 -11.99 52.00 -8.88
N LEU A 287 -13.30 51.82 -8.71
CA LEU A 287 -13.92 50.50 -8.71
C LEU A 287 -13.80 49.81 -10.08
N LYS A 288 -14.00 50.54 -11.18
CA LYS A 288 -13.79 50.03 -12.54
C LYS A 288 -12.34 49.63 -12.79
N GLU A 289 -11.37 50.38 -12.25
CA GLU A 289 -9.94 50.03 -12.33
C GLU A 289 -9.60 48.76 -11.54
N ILE A 290 -10.18 48.57 -10.35
CA ILE A 290 -10.03 47.35 -9.54
C ILE A 290 -10.60 46.14 -10.29
N LEU A 291 -11.84 46.23 -10.78
CA LEU A 291 -12.52 45.13 -11.48
C LEU A 291 -11.92 44.85 -12.87
N ALA A 292 -11.15 45.78 -13.45
CA ALA A 292 -10.39 45.55 -14.69
C ALA A 292 -9.10 44.72 -14.48
N LYS A 293 -8.65 44.50 -13.24
CA LYS A 293 -7.48 43.66 -12.94
C LYS A 293 -7.70 42.21 -13.42
N PRO A 294 -6.63 41.49 -13.82
CA PRO A 294 -6.77 40.12 -14.34
C PRO A 294 -7.39 39.14 -13.34
N GLU A 295 -7.33 39.43 -12.03
CA GLU A 295 -7.92 38.61 -10.96
C GLU A 295 -9.47 38.58 -11.02
N PHE A 296 -10.12 39.60 -11.57
CA PHE A 296 -11.59 39.71 -11.65
C PHE A 296 -12.14 39.41 -13.05
N LYS A 297 -11.32 38.87 -13.96
CA LYS A 297 -11.82 38.40 -15.26
C LYS A 297 -12.67 37.15 -15.07
N GLU A 298 -13.87 37.17 -15.61
CA GLU A 298 -14.76 36.00 -15.64
C GLU A 298 -14.21 34.97 -16.62
N HIS A 299 -13.97 33.76 -16.12
CA HIS A 299 -13.50 32.66 -16.95
C HIS A 299 -14.64 31.65 -17.12
N SER A 300 -14.91 31.28 -18.37
CA SER A 300 -15.73 30.13 -18.70
C SER A 300 -14.81 29.00 -19.16
N ARG A 301 -15.11 27.78 -18.69
CA ARG A 301 -14.40 26.58 -19.13
C ARG A 301 -15.37 25.72 -19.91
N THR A 302 -15.00 25.42 -21.16
CA THR A 302 -15.60 24.33 -21.91
C THR A 302 -15.21 23.01 -21.26
N GLN A 303 -16.20 22.27 -20.76
CA GLN A 303 -16.00 20.91 -20.30
C GLN A 303 -16.87 19.98 -21.12
N ARG A 304 -16.25 18.91 -21.63
CA ARG A 304 -17.00 17.80 -22.23
C ARG A 304 -17.62 17.00 -21.10
N VAL A 305 -18.95 16.98 -21.03
CA VAL A 305 -19.70 16.20 -20.06
C VAL A 305 -20.35 15.04 -20.80
N TRP A 306 -20.33 13.86 -20.17
CA TRP A 306 -20.96 12.66 -20.72
C TRP A 306 -22.42 12.63 -20.30
N ILE A 307 -23.33 12.69 -21.27
CA ILE A 307 -24.78 12.60 -21.04
C ILE A 307 -25.22 11.18 -21.44
N PRO A 308 -25.75 10.36 -20.51
CA PRO A 308 -26.28 9.04 -20.85
C PRO A 308 -27.60 9.19 -21.64
N ASP A 309 -27.77 8.40 -22.70
CA ASP A 309 -29.04 8.34 -23.44
C ASP A 309 -30.07 7.64 -22.54
N GLN A 310 -31.11 8.36 -22.11
CA GLN A 310 -32.14 7.78 -21.24
C GLN A 310 -33.08 6.88 -22.06
N THR A 311 -33.23 5.64 -21.62
CA THR A 311 -34.43 4.85 -21.90
C THR A 311 -35.59 5.41 -21.08
N GLU A 312 -36.58 5.96 -21.77
CA GLU A 312 -37.89 6.28 -21.20
C GLU A 312 -38.48 5.08 -20.42
N GLU A 313 -39.29 5.41 -19.42
CA GLU A 313 -40.10 4.53 -18.56
C GLU A 313 -39.42 3.90 -17.34
N VAL A 314 -39.56 4.56 -16.17
CA VAL A 314 -40.30 3.97 -15.04
C VAL A 314 -41.04 5.07 -14.28
N LYS A 315 -42.30 5.32 -14.65
CA LYS A 315 -43.30 5.87 -13.72
C LYS A 315 -44.03 4.70 -13.06
N ASN A 316 -44.21 4.82 -11.74
CA ASN A 316 -45.01 3.99 -10.84
C ASN A 316 -44.45 2.60 -10.49
N SER A 317 -44.01 2.44 -9.24
CA SER A 317 -44.21 1.23 -8.42
C SER A 317 -43.93 1.48 -6.94
N GLN A 318 -44.75 2.34 -6.31
CA GLN A 318 -45.21 1.98 -4.96
C GLN A 318 -46.25 0.86 -5.16
N ALA A 319 -46.09 -0.23 -4.41
CA ALA A 319 -46.88 -1.47 -4.41
C ALA A 319 -46.49 -2.54 -5.46
N THR A 320 -45.47 -3.34 -5.13
CA THR A 320 -45.65 -4.80 -4.91
C THR A 320 -44.38 -5.45 -4.37
N MET A 321 -44.27 -5.50 -3.04
CA MET A 321 -43.62 -6.65 -2.41
C MET A 321 -44.47 -7.88 -2.70
N SER A 322 -44.05 -8.73 -3.64
CA SER A 322 -44.13 -10.20 -3.57
C SER A 322 -43.73 -10.81 -4.92
N ASN A 323 -42.94 -11.90 -4.86
CA ASN A 323 -42.47 -12.77 -5.96
C ASN A 323 -41.00 -12.65 -6.38
N GLY A 324 -40.16 -12.00 -5.58
CA GLY A 324 -38.70 -11.96 -5.75
C GLY A 324 -37.81 -13.08 -5.15
N PRO A 325 -38.26 -14.22 -4.55
CA PRO A 325 -37.31 -15.20 -4.01
C PRO A 325 -37.15 -16.49 -4.85
N VAL A 326 -37.89 -16.70 -5.94
CA VAL A 326 -37.82 -17.99 -6.68
C VAL A 326 -36.67 -18.01 -7.67
N LEU A 327 -36.47 -16.93 -8.44
CA LEU A 327 -35.40 -16.89 -9.46
C LEU A 327 -34.01 -16.87 -8.82
N GLY A 328 -33.84 -16.18 -7.69
CA GLY A 328 -32.61 -16.20 -6.89
C GLY A 328 -32.32 -17.57 -6.28
N ARG A 329 -33.34 -18.31 -5.82
CA ARG A 329 -33.17 -19.69 -5.33
C ARG A 329 -32.87 -20.68 -6.46
N VAL A 330 -33.44 -20.46 -7.65
CA VAL A 330 -33.12 -21.25 -8.84
C VAL A 330 -31.69 -20.98 -9.29
N PHE A 331 -31.21 -19.73 -9.28
CA PHE A 331 -29.83 -19.39 -9.61
C PHE A 331 -28.82 -19.90 -8.58
N TYR A 332 -29.14 -19.79 -7.28
CA TYR A 332 -28.30 -20.36 -6.22
C TYR A 332 -28.28 -21.90 -6.29
N GLY A 333 -29.42 -22.53 -6.61
CA GLY A 333 -29.53 -23.95 -6.89
C GLY A 333 -28.74 -24.38 -8.14
N LEU A 334 -28.75 -23.56 -9.20
CA LEU A 334 -27.97 -23.81 -10.43
C LEU A 334 -26.47 -23.68 -10.16
N ALA A 335 -26.04 -22.70 -9.36
CA ALA A 335 -24.65 -22.55 -8.94
C ALA A 335 -24.20 -23.75 -8.09
N ILE A 336 -25.03 -24.21 -7.14
CA ILE A 336 -24.76 -25.43 -6.37
C ILE A 336 -24.72 -26.66 -7.28
N ALA A 337 -25.61 -26.76 -8.27
CA ALA A 337 -25.65 -27.86 -9.23
C ALA A 337 -24.39 -27.85 -10.12
N VAL A 338 -23.93 -26.69 -10.59
CA VAL A 338 -22.68 -26.56 -11.36
C VAL A 338 -21.47 -26.93 -10.50
N VAL A 339 -21.42 -26.47 -9.24
CA VAL A 339 -20.37 -26.86 -8.30
C VAL A 339 -20.43 -28.36 -7.99
N ALA A 340 -21.61 -28.93 -7.81
CA ALA A 340 -21.81 -30.37 -7.61
C ALA A 340 -21.40 -31.18 -8.84
N VAL A 341 -21.71 -30.71 -10.05
CA VAL A 341 -21.28 -31.32 -11.32
C VAL A 341 -19.77 -31.21 -11.48
N LEU A 342 -19.15 -30.08 -11.14
CA LEU A 342 -17.69 -29.92 -11.13
C LEU A 342 -17.03 -30.80 -10.07
N LEU A 343 -17.65 -30.99 -8.90
CA LEU A 343 -17.17 -31.91 -7.86
C LEU A 343 -17.37 -33.37 -8.27
N ILE A 344 -18.45 -33.73 -8.96
CA ILE A 344 -18.69 -35.05 -9.53
C ILE A 344 -17.72 -35.31 -10.68
N LEU A 345 -17.43 -34.33 -11.53
CA LEU A 345 -16.43 -34.42 -12.59
C LEU A 345 -15.02 -34.50 -12.01
N ALA A 346 -14.72 -33.75 -10.94
CA ALA A 346 -13.45 -33.83 -10.23
C ALA A 346 -13.31 -35.17 -9.48
N ALA A 347 -14.38 -35.68 -8.86
CA ALA A 347 -14.41 -36.98 -8.19
C ALA A 347 -14.33 -38.12 -9.21
N ARG A 348 -15.05 -38.04 -10.33
CA ARG A 348 -14.97 -38.96 -11.46
C ARG A 348 -13.59 -38.91 -12.09
N TRP A 349 -12.98 -37.74 -12.24
CA TRP A 349 -11.58 -37.58 -12.65
C TRP A 349 -10.63 -38.20 -11.63
N LEU A 350 -10.88 -38.05 -10.32
CA LEU A 350 -10.08 -38.67 -9.25
C LEU A 350 -10.24 -40.19 -9.19
N ILE A 351 -11.43 -40.72 -9.54
CA ILE A 351 -11.76 -42.15 -9.59
C ILE A 351 -11.20 -42.79 -10.87
N LEU A 352 -11.29 -42.11 -12.01
CA LEU A 352 -10.68 -42.53 -13.28
C LEU A 352 -9.15 -42.43 -13.21
N ASN A 353 -8.63 -41.40 -12.52
CA ASN A 353 -7.21 -41.21 -12.22
C ASN A 353 -6.81 -41.77 -10.84
N LYS A 354 -7.59 -42.71 -10.29
CA LYS A 354 -7.28 -43.46 -9.08
C LYS A 354 -5.89 -44.08 -9.12
N HIS A 355 -5.42 -44.45 -10.32
CA HIS A 355 -4.08 -44.99 -10.54
C HIS A 355 -2.93 -43.98 -10.27
N LEU A 356 -3.21 -42.67 -10.35
CA LEU A 356 -2.26 -41.59 -10.01
C LEU A 356 -2.19 -41.29 -8.50
N PHE A 357 -3.21 -41.64 -7.71
CA PHE A 357 -3.29 -41.32 -6.28
C PHE A 357 -3.28 -42.54 -5.33
N LEU A 358 -3.67 -43.74 -5.80
CA LEU A 358 -3.71 -44.96 -4.98
C LEU A 358 -2.57 -45.96 -5.24
N SER A 359 -1.51 -45.58 -5.97
CA SER A 359 -0.24 -46.32 -5.98
C SER A 359 0.69 -45.82 -4.87
N GLY A 360 0.19 -45.85 -3.65
CA GLY A 360 0.90 -45.52 -2.41
C GLY A 360 1.18 -46.74 -1.53
N ARG A 361 1.27 -47.95 -2.09
CA ARG A 361 1.96 -49.05 -1.41
C ARG A 361 3.46 -48.87 -1.65
N PHE A 362 4.16 -48.73 -0.53
CA PHE A 362 5.61 -48.62 -0.41
C PHE A 362 6.39 -49.46 -1.44
N LYS A 363 7.01 -48.79 -2.41
CA LYS A 363 8.39 -49.09 -2.80
C LYS A 363 9.13 -47.77 -2.80
N SER A 364 10.11 -47.68 -1.90
CA SER A 364 11.14 -46.64 -1.90
C SER A 364 11.76 -46.61 -3.29
N LYS A 365 11.36 -45.64 -4.12
CA LYS A 365 12.05 -45.36 -5.37
C LYS A 365 13.26 -44.52 -4.96
N HIS A 366 14.42 -45.16 -4.88
CA HIS A 366 15.70 -44.45 -4.84
C HIS A 366 15.66 -43.32 -5.87
N ARG A 367 15.93 -42.11 -5.38
CA ARG A 367 16.09 -40.93 -6.23
C ARG A 367 17.32 -41.23 -7.10
N PRO A 368 17.23 -41.20 -8.44
CA PRO A 368 18.43 -41.33 -9.25
C PRO A 368 19.33 -40.16 -8.90
N GLU A 369 20.53 -40.48 -8.42
CA GLU A 369 21.63 -39.53 -8.25
C GLU A 369 21.85 -38.83 -9.59
N ALA A 370 22.09 -37.52 -9.55
CA ALA A 370 22.58 -36.82 -10.73
C ALA A 370 23.89 -37.50 -11.13
N GLY A 371 23.96 -37.98 -12.37
CA GLY A 371 25.11 -38.73 -12.86
C GLY A 371 26.41 -37.94 -12.67
N PRO A 372 27.55 -38.66 -12.57
CA PRO A 372 28.87 -38.10 -12.38
C PRO A 372 29.16 -37.05 -13.47
N LYS A 373 29.72 -35.90 -13.08
CA LYS A 373 30.09 -34.84 -14.03
C LYS A 373 31.47 -35.08 -14.64
N VAL A 374 32.33 -35.83 -13.96
CA VAL A 374 33.69 -36.14 -14.38
C VAL A 374 33.92 -37.63 -14.14
N ILE A 375 34.22 -38.38 -15.19
CA ILE A 375 34.58 -39.80 -15.10
C ILE A 375 36.02 -39.94 -15.57
N MET A 376 36.89 -40.52 -14.75
CA MET A 376 38.31 -40.73 -15.09
C MET A 376 39.06 -39.45 -15.52
N GLY A 377 38.75 -38.31 -14.88
CA GLY A 377 39.34 -37.01 -15.20
C GLY A 377 38.82 -36.35 -16.49
N LEU A 378 37.87 -37.00 -17.20
CA LEU A 378 37.24 -36.49 -18.41
C LEU A 378 35.87 -35.89 -18.08
N ASP A 379 35.64 -34.64 -18.49
CA ASP A 379 34.34 -33.99 -18.36
C ASP A 379 33.36 -34.59 -19.38
N ILE A 380 32.30 -35.24 -18.90
CA ILE A 380 31.27 -35.85 -19.76
C ILE A 380 29.99 -35.00 -19.84
N THR A 381 30.03 -33.78 -19.31
CA THR A 381 28.89 -32.87 -19.37
C THR A 381 28.62 -32.45 -20.80
N ARG A 382 27.34 -32.30 -21.12
CA ARG A 382 26.85 -31.89 -22.45
C ARG A 382 27.36 -30.51 -22.87
N GLU A 383 27.77 -29.67 -21.92
CA GLU A 383 28.35 -28.35 -22.17
C GLU A 383 29.81 -28.41 -22.63
N SER A 384 30.54 -29.49 -22.28
CA SER A 384 31.93 -29.72 -22.69
C SER A 384 32.09 -30.43 -24.04
N LEU A 385 30.99 -30.92 -24.63
CA LEU A 385 30.99 -31.74 -25.85
C LEU A 385 30.37 -30.98 -27.04
N PRO A 386 30.95 -31.07 -28.26
CA PRO A 386 30.39 -30.48 -29.47
C PRO A 386 28.99 -31.02 -29.80
N THR A 387 28.17 -30.23 -30.50
CA THR A 387 26.80 -30.62 -30.89
C THR A 387 26.76 -31.82 -31.84
N ASP A 388 27.80 -31.99 -32.67
CA ASP A 388 28.01 -33.14 -33.55
C ASP A 388 29.37 -33.79 -33.23
N ILE A 389 29.33 -34.82 -32.40
CA ILE A 389 30.51 -35.49 -31.84
C ILE A 389 31.31 -36.21 -32.94
N VAL A 390 30.63 -36.84 -33.91
CA VAL A 390 31.29 -37.60 -34.98
C VAL A 390 32.00 -36.66 -35.94
N LYS A 391 31.38 -35.53 -36.29
CA LYS A 391 32.01 -34.50 -37.13
C LYS A 391 33.23 -33.88 -36.45
N ALA A 392 33.14 -33.59 -35.15
CA ALA A 392 34.26 -33.05 -34.37
C ALA A 392 35.41 -34.06 -34.23
N ALA A 393 35.10 -35.34 -34.00
CA ALA A 393 36.11 -36.41 -33.93
C ALA A 393 36.84 -36.58 -35.28
N ARG A 394 36.13 -36.52 -36.41
CA ARG A 394 36.76 -36.56 -37.74
C ARG A 394 37.66 -35.36 -38.00
N ALA A 395 37.27 -34.17 -37.58
CA ALA A 395 38.11 -32.97 -37.70
C ALA A 395 39.42 -33.13 -36.90
N ALA A 396 39.34 -33.59 -35.64
CA ALA A 396 40.51 -33.87 -34.81
C ALA A 396 41.42 -34.97 -35.40
N TRP A 397 40.85 -35.96 -36.09
CA TRP A 397 41.62 -37.00 -36.77
C TRP A 397 42.40 -36.47 -37.98
N VAL A 398 41.81 -35.53 -38.73
CA VAL A 398 42.49 -34.85 -39.86
C VAL A 398 43.59 -33.90 -39.38
N GLU A 399 43.42 -33.30 -38.20
CA GLU A 399 44.42 -32.44 -37.54
C GLU A 399 45.58 -33.24 -36.87
N GLU A 400 45.74 -34.53 -37.20
CA GLU A 400 46.75 -35.43 -36.64
C GLU A 400 46.68 -35.60 -35.11
N GLN A 401 45.50 -35.43 -34.51
CA GLN A 401 45.25 -35.62 -33.08
C GLN A 401 44.38 -36.86 -32.79
N PRO A 402 44.90 -38.09 -32.98
CA PRO A 402 44.12 -39.33 -32.83
C PRO A 402 43.62 -39.55 -31.40
N LYS A 403 44.35 -39.00 -30.40
CA LYS A 403 43.98 -39.07 -28.99
C LYS A 403 42.70 -38.29 -28.67
N GLU A 404 42.61 -37.07 -29.18
CA GLU A 404 41.46 -36.20 -28.95
C GLU A 404 40.23 -36.71 -29.71
N ALA A 405 40.42 -37.17 -30.95
CA ALA A 405 39.37 -37.76 -31.77
C ALA A 405 38.67 -38.94 -31.08
N LEU A 406 39.45 -39.88 -30.51
CA LEU A 406 38.89 -41.02 -29.75
C LEU A 406 38.31 -40.59 -28.40
N SER A 407 38.90 -39.59 -27.74
CA SER A 407 38.38 -39.04 -26.47
C SER A 407 36.98 -38.46 -26.64
N LEU A 408 36.75 -37.71 -27.73
CA LEU A 408 35.45 -37.12 -28.06
C LEU A 408 34.39 -38.21 -28.30
N LEU A 409 34.71 -39.26 -29.06
CA LEU A 409 33.80 -40.40 -29.26
C LEU A 409 33.52 -41.12 -27.93
N TYR A 410 34.53 -41.38 -27.10
CA TYR A 410 34.34 -42.07 -25.83
C TYR A 410 33.50 -41.27 -24.83
N ARG A 411 33.84 -39.99 -24.61
CA ARG A 411 33.08 -39.07 -23.74
C ARG A 411 31.66 -38.85 -24.26
N GLY A 412 31.52 -38.71 -25.58
CA GLY A 412 30.23 -38.60 -26.26
C GLY A 412 29.34 -39.81 -26.00
N MET A 413 29.90 -41.01 -26.07
CA MET A 413 29.18 -42.27 -25.86
C MET A 413 28.70 -42.38 -24.41
N LEU A 414 29.59 -42.13 -23.43
CA LEU A 414 29.26 -42.14 -22.01
C LEU A 414 28.19 -41.10 -21.66
N SER A 415 28.32 -39.87 -22.16
CA SER A 415 27.35 -38.80 -21.95
C SER A 415 25.95 -39.22 -22.45
N ARG A 416 25.87 -39.83 -23.64
CA ARG A 416 24.60 -40.34 -24.20
C ARG A 416 24.04 -41.53 -23.43
N LEU A 417 24.87 -42.45 -22.95
CA LEU A 417 24.44 -43.59 -22.14
C LEU A 417 23.89 -43.15 -20.77
N VAL A 418 24.53 -42.16 -20.13
CA VAL A 418 24.06 -41.57 -18.87
C VAL A 418 22.76 -40.78 -19.08
N GLU A 419 22.65 -39.99 -20.14
CA GLU A 419 21.45 -39.16 -20.39
C GLU A 419 20.25 -39.94 -20.94
N LEU A 420 20.44 -40.70 -22.02
CA LEU A 420 19.35 -41.34 -22.76
C LEU A 420 18.95 -42.69 -22.17
N ARG A 421 19.93 -43.46 -21.71
CA ARG A 421 19.72 -44.83 -21.19
C ARG A 421 19.79 -44.92 -19.66
N ARG A 422 20.11 -43.81 -18.97
CA ARG A 422 20.19 -43.70 -17.50
C ARG A 422 21.11 -44.74 -16.85
N LEU A 423 22.26 -44.99 -17.46
CA LEU A 423 23.21 -45.94 -16.92
C LEU A 423 23.79 -45.43 -15.57
N PRO A 424 23.75 -46.23 -14.49
CA PRO A 424 24.21 -45.82 -13.16
C PRO A 424 25.75 -45.90 -13.07
N ILE A 425 26.42 -44.91 -13.67
CA ILE A 425 27.88 -44.74 -13.57
C ILE A 425 28.21 -43.90 -12.33
N ARG A 426 29.28 -44.25 -11.61
CA ARG A 426 29.85 -43.55 -10.46
C ARG A 426 31.15 -42.88 -10.87
N ASP A 427 31.58 -41.83 -10.14
CA ASP A 427 32.85 -41.14 -10.38
C ASP A 427 34.07 -42.10 -10.29
N SER A 428 33.94 -43.22 -9.57
CA SER A 428 34.99 -44.21 -9.33
C SER A 428 35.02 -45.38 -10.32
N ASP A 429 34.11 -45.45 -11.29
CA ASP A 429 34.02 -46.60 -12.21
C ASP A 429 35.10 -46.54 -13.29
N THR A 430 35.88 -47.61 -13.43
CA THR A 430 36.88 -47.77 -14.49
C THR A 430 36.24 -48.01 -15.87
N GLU A 431 37.03 -47.98 -16.95
CA GLU A 431 36.58 -48.29 -18.31
C GLU A 431 35.97 -49.70 -18.41
N ASP A 432 36.52 -50.67 -17.67
CA ASP A 432 36.00 -52.04 -17.58
C ASP A 432 34.69 -52.11 -16.77
N ASP A 433 34.57 -51.34 -15.69
CA ASP A 433 33.32 -51.24 -14.92
C ASP A 433 32.19 -50.64 -15.76
N CYS A 434 32.50 -49.63 -16.58
CA CYS A 434 31.56 -49.05 -17.53
C CYS A 434 31.10 -50.08 -18.57
N LEU A 435 32.01 -50.90 -19.10
CA LEU A 435 31.69 -51.98 -20.04
C LEU A 435 30.76 -53.03 -19.42
N LEU A 436 31.05 -53.47 -18.20
CA LEU A 436 30.21 -54.43 -17.47
C LEU A 436 28.80 -53.88 -17.25
N LYS A 437 28.68 -52.60 -16.91
CA LYS A 437 27.39 -51.93 -16.71
C LYS A 437 26.61 -51.78 -18.01
N VAL A 438 27.27 -51.49 -19.13
CA VAL A 438 26.62 -51.44 -20.45
C VAL A 438 26.16 -52.83 -20.87
N ALA A 439 26.97 -53.87 -20.66
CA ALA A 439 26.62 -55.25 -20.98
C ALA A 439 25.38 -55.74 -20.20
N GLN A 440 25.22 -55.27 -18.95
CA GLN A 440 24.04 -55.57 -18.13
C GLN A 440 22.73 -54.92 -18.63
N MET A 441 22.79 -53.94 -19.55
CA MET A 441 21.58 -53.33 -20.12
C MET A 441 20.86 -54.23 -21.15
N GLY A 442 21.55 -55.22 -21.73
CA GLY A 442 20.96 -56.18 -22.67
C GLY A 442 20.79 -55.68 -24.11
N ASP A 443 21.31 -54.50 -24.47
CA ASP A 443 21.34 -54.00 -25.86
C ASP A 443 22.65 -54.46 -26.53
N THR A 444 22.58 -55.55 -27.30
CA THR A 444 23.75 -56.23 -27.87
C THR A 444 24.53 -55.35 -28.85
N ALA A 445 23.83 -54.54 -29.66
CA ALA A 445 24.46 -53.64 -30.64
C ALA A 445 25.25 -52.51 -29.96
N VAL A 446 24.66 -51.89 -28.94
CA VAL A 446 25.31 -50.82 -28.16
C VAL A 446 26.47 -51.36 -27.34
N THR A 447 26.33 -52.57 -26.79
CA THR A 447 27.38 -53.22 -25.99
C THR A 447 28.60 -53.57 -26.85
N GLU A 448 28.39 -54.17 -28.03
CA GLU A 448 29.50 -54.50 -28.94
C GLU A 448 30.22 -53.25 -29.46
N PHE A 449 29.46 -52.22 -29.85
CA PHE A 449 30.05 -50.95 -30.25
C PHE A 449 30.87 -50.31 -29.12
N PHE A 450 30.30 -50.27 -27.89
CA PHE A 450 30.99 -49.69 -26.75
C PHE A 450 32.26 -50.48 -26.38
N ARG A 451 32.23 -51.81 -26.49
CA ARG A 451 33.40 -52.68 -26.31
C ARG A 451 34.50 -52.36 -27.30
N HIS A 452 34.17 -52.22 -28.59
CA HIS A 452 35.15 -51.90 -29.63
C HIS A 452 35.75 -50.50 -29.43
N LEU A 453 34.91 -49.50 -29.12
CA LEU A 453 35.36 -48.14 -28.82
C LEU A 453 36.24 -48.07 -27.56
N THR A 454 35.88 -48.79 -26.51
CA THR A 454 36.64 -48.81 -25.25
C THR A 454 38.01 -49.47 -25.43
N LEU A 455 38.10 -50.55 -26.21
CA LEU A 455 39.38 -51.19 -26.54
C LEU A 455 40.28 -50.28 -27.40
N ALA A 456 39.70 -49.53 -28.35
CA ALA A 456 40.44 -48.54 -29.13
C ALA A 456 40.94 -47.38 -28.25
N TRP A 457 40.08 -46.90 -27.33
CA TRP A 457 40.44 -45.86 -26.36
C TRP A 457 41.55 -46.31 -25.41
N VAL A 458 41.44 -47.49 -24.80
CA VAL A 458 42.43 -48.01 -23.84
C VAL A 458 43.79 -48.24 -24.51
N ARG A 459 43.81 -48.83 -25.71
CA ARG A 459 45.06 -49.02 -26.49
C ARG A 459 45.76 -47.70 -26.78
N MET A 460 45.01 -46.67 -27.13
CA MET A 460 45.59 -45.36 -27.43
C MET A 460 45.97 -44.61 -26.15
N ALA A 461 45.10 -44.56 -25.14
CA ALA A 461 45.28 -43.75 -23.94
C ALA A 461 46.39 -44.29 -23.01
N TYR A 462 46.53 -45.61 -22.91
CA TYR A 462 47.48 -46.25 -21.99
C TYR A 462 48.67 -46.92 -22.70
N ALA A 463 48.48 -47.49 -23.90
CA ALA A 463 49.55 -48.17 -24.63
C ALA A 463 50.17 -47.33 -25.77
N GLY A 464 49.65 -46.13 -26.04
CA GLY A 464 50.14 -45.24 -27.09
C GLY A 464 49.98 -45.78 -28.51
N VAL A 465 49.22 -46.87 -28.70
CA VAL A 465 49.00 -47.50 -30.00
C VAL A 465 47.82 -46.84 -30.69
N THR A 466 48.06 -46.18 -31.82
CA THR A 466 47.02 -45.53 -32.62
C THR A 466 46.25 -46.56 -33.45
N PRO A 467 44.90 -46.54 -33.45
CA PRO A 467 44.13 -47.41 -34.34
C PRO A 467 44.34 -47.00 -35.80
N GLY A 468 44.22 -47.96 -36.72
CA GLY A 468 44.34 -47.68 -38.15
C GLY A 468 43.18 -46.80 -38.64
N THR A 469 43.41 -45.99 -39.69
CA THR A 469 42.39 -45.08 -40.25
C THR A 469 41.08 -45.77 -40.61
N MET A 470 41.15 -47.02 -41.09
CA MET A 470 39.96 -47.84 -41.36
C MET A 470 39.16 -48.17 -40.09
N GLU A 471 39.84 -48.47 -38.97
CA GLU A 471 39.19 -48.81 -37.70
C GLU A 471 38.49 -47.58 -37.09
N PHE A 472 39.10 -46.40 -37.21
CA PHE A 472 38.48 -45.15 -36.75
C PHE A 472 37.26 -44.75 -37.59
N GLU A 473 37.34 -44.86 -38.91
CA GLU A 473 36.18 -44.57 -39.78
C GLU A 473 35.04 -45.56 -39.57
N ASP A 474 35.33 -46.82 -39.26
CA ASP A 474 34.32 -47.80 -38.91
C ASP A 474 33.57 -47.43 -37.62
N LEU A 475 34.30 -46.98 -36.58
CA LEU A 475 33.70 -46.46 -35.34
C LEU A 475 32.85 -45.20 -35.57
N CYS A 476 33.26 -44.31 -36.48
CA CYS A 476 32.47 -43.14 -36.84
C CYS A 476 31.20 -43.51 -37.62
N ARG A 477 31.27 -44.52 -38.49
CA ARG A 477 30.16 -44.99 -39.32
C ARG A 477 29.11 -45.75 -38.52
N THR A 478 29.56 -46.58 -37.57
CA THR A 478 28.69 -47.45 -36.75
C THR A 478 28.17 -46.77 -35.49
N TRP A 479 28.33 -45.44 -35.38
CA TRP A 479 27.89 -44.64 -34.24
C TRP A 479 26.39 -44.85 -33.93
N PRO A 480 26.02 -45.37 -32.74
CA PRO A 480 24.65 -45.83 -32.46
C PRO A 480 23.64 -44.69 -32.23
N PHE A 481 24.08 -43.43 -32.19
CA PHE A 481 23.25 -42.27 -31.85
C PHE A 481 23.15 -41.22 -32.96
N LEU A 482 23.13 -41.64 -34.24
CA LEU A 482 22.92 -40.73 -35.37
C LEU A 482 21.60 -39.94 -35.21
N PRO A 483 21.60 -38.62 -35.48
CA PRO A 483 20.39 -37.80 -35.35
C PRO A 483 19.35 -38.19 -36.41
N SER A 484 18.12 -38.53 -35.98
CA SER A 484 16.97 -38.67 -36.88
C SER A 484 16.55 -37.29 -37.40
N ALA A 485 16.47 -37.14 -38.73
CA ALA A 485 16.25 -35.88 -39.43
C ALA A 485 14.82 -35.28 -39.33
N THR A 486 14.03 -35.59 -38.30
CA THR A 486 12.63 -35.16 -38.23
C THR A 486 12.24 -34.68 -36.83
N ALA A 487 12.51 -33.40 -36.52
CA ALA A 487 11.79 -32.66 -35.49
C ALA A 487 11.95 -31.13 -35.63
N VAL A 488 11.62 -30.56 -36.79
CA VAL A 488 11.33 -29.12 -36.89
C VAL A 488 9.95 -28.90 -36.29
N ARG A 489 9.91 -28.64 -34.98
CA ARG A 489 8.67 -28.36 -34.25
C ARG A 489 8.26 -26.92 -34.52
N GLN A 490 7.39 -26.74 -35.52
CA GLN A 490 6.48 -25.60 -35.65
C GLN A 490 5.83 -25.33 -34.29
N HIS A 491 6.05 -24.17 -33.66
CA HIS A 491 5.20 -23.59 -32.61
C HIS A 491 5.62 -22.12 -32.38
N VAL A 492 5.36 -21.23 -33.37
CA VAL A 492 5.57 -19.78 -33.17
C VAL A 492 4.39 -18.89 -33.59
N ILE A 493 3.40 -19.31 -34.39
CA ILE A 493 2.38 -18.34 -34.90
C ILE A 493 0.96 -18.59 -34.34
N LYS A 494 0.80 -18.68 -33.01
CA LYS A 494 -0.53 -18.56 -32.36
C LYS A 494 -0.53 -17.73 -31.07
N LYS A 495 0.31 -16.70 -30.98
CA LYS A 495 0.34 -15.78 -29.83
C LYS A 495 0.31 -14.28 -30.16
N ALA A 496 0.03 -13.91 -31.41
CA ALA A 496 -0.10 -12.49 -31.79
C ALA A 496 -1.56 -11.99 -31.89
N ALA A 497 -2.56 -12.87 -31.81
CA ALA A 497 -3.96 -12.48 -32.01
C ALA A 497 -4.74 -12.16 -30.72
N LEU A 498 -4.16 -12.35 -29.52
CA LEU A 498 -4.87 -12.14 -28.26
C LEU A 498 -4.60 -10.77 -27.60
N VAL A 499 -3.61 -10.02 -28.10
CA VAL A 499 -3.26 -8.70 -27.55
C VAL A 499 -3.97 -7.56 -28.28
N LEU A 500 -4.47 -7.79 -29.50
CA LEU A 500 -5.22 -6.78 -30.26
C LEU A 500 -6.75 -6.80 -30.04
N LEU A 501 -7.29 -7.80 -29.33
CA LEU A 501 -8.73 -7.92 -29.05
C LEU A 501 -9.17 -7.27 -27.72
N LEU A 502 -8.25 -6.64 -26.99
CA LEU A 502 -8.53 -5.98 -25.70
C LEU A 502 -8.74 -4.46 -25.79
N LEU A 503 -8.71 -3.88 -26.99
CA LEU A 503 -8.74 -2.42 -27.17
C LEU A 503 -10.07 -1.77 -27.64
N PRO A 504 -11.10 -2.49 -28.14
CA PRO A 504 -12.40 -1.85 -28.42
C PRO A 504 -13.55 -2.20 -27.46
N HIS A 505 -13.38 -3.12 -26.49
CA HIS A 505 -14.48 -3.53 -25.57
C HIS A 505 -14.47 -2.84 -24.19
N LEU A 506 -13.72 -1.74 -24.06
CA LEU A 506 -13.73 -0.85 -22.90
C LEU A 506 -14.73 0.31 -23.01
N ILE A 507 -15.52 0.37 -24.07
CA ILE A 507 -16.51 1.44 -24.28
C ILE A 507 -17.90 0.80 -24.33
N GLY A 508 -18.49 0.68 -23.16
CA GLY A 508 -19.89 0.29 -22.97
C GLY A 508 -20.55 1.30 -22.05
N CYS A 509 -20.56 2.55 -22.47
CA CYS A 509 -21.52 3.55 -22.01
C CYS A 509 -22.21 4.02 -23.29
N GLU A 510 -23.52 3.82 -23.40
CA GLU A 510 -24.35 4.48 -24.41
C GLU A 510 -24.67 5.87 -23.89
N GLY A 511 -24.30 6.88 -24.66
CA GLY A 511 -24.34 8.29 -24.31
C GLY A 511 -23.49 9.08 -25.28
N HIS A 512 -23.59 10.40 -25.23
CA HIS A 512 -22.85 11.28 -26.10
C HIS A 512 -22.13 12.36 -25.30
N TRP A 513 -20.97 12.78 -25.81
CA TRP A 513 -20.20 13.87 -25.22
C TRP A 513 -20.74 15.19 -25.77
N GLU A 514 -21.23 16.06 -24.88
CA GLU A 514 -21.60 17.41 -25.23
C GLU A 514 -20.66 18.43 -24.57
N GLU A 515 -20.31 19.49 -25.31
CA GLU A 515 -19.45 20.57 -24.83
C GLU A 515 -20.31 21.61 -24.13
N ILE A 516 -20.28 21.60 -22.80
CA ILE A 516 -21.01 22.57 -21.98
C ILE A 516 -20.03 23.66 -21.52
N ASN A 517 -20.43 24.91 -21.70
CA ASN A 517 -19.71 26.08 -21.17
C ASN A 517 -20.14 26.32 -19.73
N LEU A 518 -19.27 25.96 -18.78
CA LEU A 518 -19.50 26.20 -17.36
C LEU A 518 -18.82 27.53 -16.95
N PRO A 519 -19.56 28.49 -16.39
CA PRO A 519 -18.95 29.68 -15.79
C PRO A 519 -18.16 29.27 -14.55
N GLN A 520 -16.84 29.46 -14.54
CA GLN A 520 -15.95 29.15 -13.40
C GLN A 520 -15.83 30.32 -12.41
N GLY A 521 -16.29 31.52 -12.78
CA GLY A 521 -16.18 32.73 -11.98
C GLY A 521 -14.79 33.37 -12.08
N TYR A 522 -14.34 34.02 -11.00
CA TYR A 522 -13.04 34.70 -10.92
C TYR A 522 -11.85 33.75 -10.72
N GLU A 523 -10.64 34.22 -11.06
CA GLU A 523 -9.37 33.49 -10.89
C GLU A 523 -8.46 34.13 -9.82
N GLY A 524 -7.44 33.38 -9.37
CA GLY A 524 -6.45 33.88 -8.41
C GLY A 524 -7.02 34.17 -7.01
N LYS A 525 -6.65 35.31 -6.40
CA LYS A 525 -7.06 35.69 -5.04
C LYS A 525 -8.57 35.96 -4.93
N ALA A 526 -9.21 36.45 -6.00
CA ALA A 526 -10.63 36.76 -6.03
C ALA A 526 -11.52 35.52 -5.91
N ARG A 527 -11.00 34.33 -6.26
CA ARG A 527 -11.69 33.04 -6.11
C ARG A 527 -11.83 32.59 -4.66
N THR A 528 -10.84 32.84 -3.81
CA THR A 528 -10.82 32.39 -2.41
C THR A 528 -11.22 33.49 -1.42
N ASN A 529 -11.30 34.73 -1.89
CA ASN A 529 -11.68 35.90 -1.09
C ASN A 529 -12.91 36.58 -1.68
N PRO A 530 -14.13 36.32 -1.16
CA PRO A 530 -15.35 36.92 -1.69
C PRO A 530 -15.43 38.43 -1.47
N PHE A 531 -14.58 39.02 -0.60
CA PHE A 531 -14.57 40.44 -0.26
C PHE A 531 -13.30 41.17 -0.75
N LEU A 532 -12.55 40.59 -1.68
CA LEU A 532 -11.29 41.17 -2.16
C LEU A 532 -11.45 42.55 -2.80
N ALA A 533 -12.49 42.75 -3.61
CA ALA A 533 -12.78 44.03 -4.23
C ALA A 533 -13.15 45.10 -3.19
N ALA A 534 -13.93 44.71 -2.18
CA ALA A 534 -14.29 45.56 -1.04
C ALA A 534 -13.06 45.96 -0.22
N GLN A 535 -12.11 45.03 0.00
CA GLN A 535 -10.85 45.30 0.69
C GLN A 535 -9.98 46.30 -0.09
N GLN A 536 -9.77 46.05 -1.38
CA GLN A 536 -8.98 46.95 -2.23
C GLN A 536 -9.62 48.35 -2.33
N LEU A 537 -10.94 48.42 -2.38
CA LEU A 537 -11.67 49.69 -2.38
C LEU A 537 -11.43 50.46 -1.07
N LEU A 538 -11.56 49.80 0.08
CA LEU A 538 -11.32 50.42 1.39
C LEU A 538 -9.85 50.85 1.58
N GLU A 539 -8.89 50.06 1.09
CA GLU A 539 -7.45 50.40 1.13
C GLU A 539 -7.12 51.64 0.28
N ILE A 540 -7.70 51.75 -0.92
CA ILE A 540 -7.54 52.94 -1.78
C ILE A 540 -8.07 54.21 -1.08
N TYR A 541 -9.04 54.03 -0.20
CA TYR A 541 -9.70 55.10 0.55
C TYR A 541 -9.00 55.40 1.89
N GLY A 542 -7.87 54.76 2.17
CA GLY A 542 -7.01 55.07 3.32
C GLY A 542 -7.35 54.30 4.60
N HIS A 543 -8.25 53.32 4.54
CA HIS A 543 -8.53 52.42 5.66
C HIS A 543 -7.47 51.30 5.72
N GLN A 544 -7.11 50.89 6.94
CA GLN A 544 -6.25 49.71 7.12
C GLN A 544 -7.13 48.48 7.15
N VAL A 545 -7.07 47.67 6.10
CA VAL A 545 -7.95 46.52 5.94
C VAL A 545 -7.20 45.22 6.12
N GLU A 546 -7.73 44.33 6.96
CA GLU A 546 -7.13 43.03 7.19
C GLU A 546 -8.19 41.93 7.12
N ARG A 547 -7.89 40.86 6.36
CA ARG A 547 -8.69 39.64 6.36
C ARG A 547 -8.09 38.65 7.35
N LEU A 548 -8.81 38.38 8.42
CA LEU A 548 -8.39 37.40 9.42
C LEU A 548 -9.27 36.15 9.34
N PRO A 549 -8.68 34.94 9.34
CA PRO A 549 -9.46 33.72 9.40
C PRO A 549 -10.25 33.64 10.72
N THR A 550 -9.67 34.12 11.83
CA THR A 550 -10.28 34.14 13.16
C THR A 550 -10.06 35.47 13.88
N LEU A 551 -11.02 35.87 14.71
CA LEU A 551 -10.89 37.03 15.59
C LEU A 551 -9.98 36.71 16.78
N ASN A 552 -8.73 37.14 16.71
CA ASN A 552 -7.76 36.98 17.80
C ASN A 552 -7.62 38.26 18.64
N GLU A 553 -7.58 39.43 17.99
CA GLU A 553 -7.41 40.74 18.62
C GLU A 553 -8.46 41.73 18.12
N LEU A 554 -9.11 42.43 19.06
CA LEU A 554 -10.04 43.51 18.74
C LEU A 554 -9.26 44.79 18.42
N PRO A 555 -9.64 45.54 17.37
CA PRO A 555 -9.11 46.87 17.12
C PRO A 555 -9.56 47.85 18.21
N GLU A 556 -8.91 49.01 18.30
CA GLU A 556 -9.34 50.08 19.20
C GLU A 556 -10.80 50.49 18.90
N PRO A 557 -11.68 50.59 19.91
CA PRO A 557 -13.11 50.81 19.69
C PRO A 557 -13.44 52.06 18.86
N GLU A 558 -12.76 53.20 19.11
CA GLU A 558 -13.12 54.48 18.48
C GLU A 558 -12.88 54.52 16.95
N HIS A 559 -11.94 53.71 16.43
CA HIS A 559 -11.57 53.68 15.01
C HIS A 559 -11.57 52.26 14.43
N GLY A 560 -12.38 51.36 14.99
CA GLY A 560 -12.41 49.96 14.61
C GLY A 560 -13.74 49.55 13.98
N VAL A 561 -13.67 48.90 12.82
CA VAL A 561 -14.82 48.28 12.17
C VAL A 561 -14.59 46.78 12.01
N ILE A 562 -15.54 45.98 12.47
CA ILE A 562 -15.47 44.52 12.36
C ILE A 562 -16.61 44.04 11.47
N ILE A 563 -16.29 43.35 10.39
CA ILE A 563 -17.26 42.65 9.54
C ILE A 563 -17.16 41.17 9.85
N VAL A 564 -18.25 40.56 10.32
CA VAL A 564 -18.25 39.16 10.78
C VAL A 564 -19.47 38.37 10.32
N SER A 565 -19.23 37.09 9.99
CA SER A 565 -20.27 36.14 9.58
C SER A 565 -21.09 35.65 10.76
N GLY A 566 -22.41 35.60 10.58
CA GLY A 566 -23.38 34.95 11.45
C GLY A 566 -23.90 33.60 10.93
N GLU A 567 -23.42 33.12 9.79
CA GLU A 567 -24.00 31.95 9.07
C GLU A 567 -24.15 30.67 9.92
N SER A 568 -23.21 30.45 10.84
CA SER A 568 -23.14 29.29 11.74
C SER A 568 -23.61 29.59 13.17
N GLY A 569 -24.19 30.76 13.40
CA GLY A 569 -24.58 31.28 14.72
C GLY A 569 -23.41 31.82 15.57
N MET A 570 -23.70 32.81 16.41
CA MET A 570 -22.69 33.43 17.29
C MET A 570 -22.54 32.72 18.65
N PRO A 571 -21.33 32.29 19.06
CA PRO A 571 -21.09 31.80 20.41
C PRO A 571 -21.31 32.91 21.47
N GLU A 572 -22.01 32.61 22.55
CA GLU A 572 -22.42 33.58 23.59
C GLU A 572 -21.25 34.38 24.18
N ALA A 573 -20.12 33.73 24.51
CA ALA A 573 -18.95 34.42 25.04
C ALA A 573 -18.38 35.45 24.06
N ARG A 574 -18.44 35.15 22.76
CA ARG A 574 -17.94 36.02 21.69
C ARG A 574 -18.92 37.13 21.35
N ALA A 575 -20.22 36.84 21.38
CA ALA A 575 -21.27 37.84 21.30
C ALA A 575 -21.09 38.91 22.38
N ARG A 576 -20.92 38.51 23.65
CA ARG A 576 -20.69 39.45 24.77
C ARG A 576 -19.44 40.29 24.56
N GLN A 577 -18.35 39.69 24.08
CA GLN A 577 -17.10 40.40 23.82
C GLN A 577 -17.25 41.44 22.70
N LEU A 578 -17.90 41.09 21.59
CA LEU A 578 -18.15 42.00 20.47
C LEU A 578 -19.14 43.11 20.83
N LEU A 579 -20.18 42.80 21.60
CA LEU A 579 -21.14 43.79 22.09
C LEU A 579 -20.50 44.75 23.10
N ALA A 580 -19.65 44.26 24.01
CA ALA A 580 -18.89 45.12 24.92
C ALA A 580 -17.97 46.08 24.14
N TRP A 581 -17.27 45.56 23.14
CA TRP A 581 -16.44 46.37 22.24
C TRP A 581 -17.24 47.41 21.44
N ALA A 582 -18.41 47.03 20.91
CA ALA A 582 -19.32 47.97 20.26
C ALA A 582 -19.84 49.04 21.25
N ASN A 583 -20.12 48.65 22.49
CA ASN A 583 -20.57 49.56 23.55
C ASN A 583 -19.51 50.63 23.90
N GLU A 584 -18.23 50.33 23.71
CA GLU A 584 -17.10 51.25 23.91
C GLU A 584 -16.85 52.21 22.73
N GLY A 585 -17.53 52.05 21.59
CA GLY A 585 -17.38 52.93 20.42
C GLY A 585 -17.22 52.20 19.08
N GLY A 586 -16.99 50.88 19.10
CA GLY A 586 -16.77 50.08 17.90
C GLY A 586 -17.97 49.99 16.97
N HIS A 587 -17.71 49.81 15.67
CA HIS A 587 -18.75 49.51 14.68
C HIS A 587 -18.70 48.05 14.24
N LEU A 588 -19.73 47.28 14.62
CA LEU A 588 -19.88 45.88 14.24
C LEU A 588 -20.84 45.75 13.05
N ILE A 589 -20.39 45.19 11.93
CA ILE A 589 -21.21 44.80 10.80
C ILE A 589 -21.40 43.28 10.86
N TYR A 590 -22.62 42.85 11.19
CA TYR A 590 -22.98 41.45 11.38
C TYR A 590 -23.84 40.95 10.21
N ALA A 591 -23.29 40.09 9.36
CA ALA A 591 -24.04 39.53 8.23
C ALA A 591 -24.51 38.11 8.55
N VAL A 592 -25.83 37.91 8.57
CA VAL A 592 -26.49 36.64 8.94
C VAL A 592 -26.18 35.53 7.94
N ALA A 593 -26.03 35.87 6.66
CA ALA A 593 -25.68 34.95 5.58
C ALA A 593 -24.69 35.58 4.57
N GLY A 594 -24.11 34.79 3.66
CA GLY A 594 -23.35 35.26 2.50
C GLY A 594 -21.86 35.59 2.69
N CYS A 595 -21.26 35.21 3.81
CA CYS A 595 -19.84 35.46 4.13
C CYS A 595 -18.91 34.29 3.78
N ALA A 596 -19.45 33.08 3.61
CA ALA A 596 -18.66 31.92 3.23
C ALA A 596 -18.05 32.05 1.82
N PRO A 597 -16.84 31.48 1.59
CA PRO A 597 -16.19 31.48 0.29
C PRO A 597 -16.82 30.42 -0.64
N TYR A 598 -18.02 30.69 -1.15
CA TYR A 598 -18.68 29.87 -2.17
C TYR A 598 -18.57 30.50 -3.57
N ASN A 599 -18.75 29.67 -4.61
CA ASN A 599 -18.74 30.11 -6.00
C ASN A 599 -20.07 30.81 -6.35
N ASP A 600 -20.04 32.11 -6.61
CA ASP A 600 -21.25 32.88 -6.98
C ASP A 600 -21.84 32.47 -8.35
N TRP A 601 -21.15 31.64 -9.14
CA TRP A 601 -21.56 31.19 -10.48
C TRP A 601 -21.97 29.71 -10.56
N GLY A 602 -21.90 28.95 -9.45
CA GLY A 602 -22.08 27.48 -9.46
C GLY A 602 -23.46 26.98 -9.03
N MET A 603 -23.98 25.94 -9.70
CA MET A 603 -25.20 25.21 -9.30
C MET A 603 -25.06 24.51 -7.92
N PHE A 604 -23.82 24.21 -7.51
CA PHE A 604 -23.46 23.50 -6.28
C PHE A 604 -23.16 24.41 -5.08
N SER A 605 -23.31 25.74 -5.18
CA SER A 605 -23.26 26.64 -4.01
C SER A 605 -24.58 26.65 -3.22
N GLY A 606 -25.38 25.59 -3.37
CA GLY A 606 -26.82 25.54 -3.15
C GLY A 606 -27.27 25.93 -1.74
N LEU A 607 -28.46 26.55 -1.69
CA LEU A 607 -29.35 26.96 -0.57
C LEU A 607 -28.71 27.36 0.79
N SER A 608 -27.84 26.54 1.34
CA SER A 608 -27.05 26.75 2.57
C SER A 608 -26.30 28.09 2.63
N SER A 609 -25.94 28.67 1.48
CA SER A 609 -25.29 29.99 1.41
C SER A 609 -26.26 31.17 1.63
N TYR A 610 -27.56 30.93 1.44
CA TYR A 610 -28.64 31.93 1.56
C TYR A 610 -29.55 31.70 2.76
N VAL A 611 -29.28 30.65 3.54
CA VAL A 611 -30.06 30.24 4.71
C VAL A 611 -29.19 30.38 5.96
N TYR A 612 -29.81 30.77 7.07
CA TYR A 612 -29.17 30.79 8.38
C TYR A 612 -29.16 29.36 8.97
N THR A 613 -27.97 28.81 9.21
CA THR A 613 -27.77 27.44 9.74
C THR A 613 -27.40 27.44 11.22
N GLY A 614 -27.75 28.51 11.94
CA GLY A 614 -27.53 28.58 13.38
C GLY A 614 -28.33 27.52 14.15
N ASN A 615 -27.96 27.31 15.41
CA ASN A 615 -28.55 26.27 16.24
C ASN A 615 -30.06 26.52 16.48
N GLU A 616 -30.93 25.66 15.95
CA GLU A 616 -32.39 25.77 16.12
C GLU A 616 -32.82 25.71 17.61
N GLU A 617 -32.03 25.06 18.46
CA GLU A 617 -32.31 24.95 19.90
C GLU A 617 -31.90 26.20 20.71
N ARG A 618 -31.10 27.12 20.13
CA ARG A 618 -30.56 28.28 20.85
C ARG A 618 -30.48 29.52 19.97
N ALA A 619 -31.24 30.56 20.34
CA ALA A 619 -31.24 31.86 19.66
C ALA A 619 -29.84 32.49 19.60
N ASP A 620 -29.56 33.23 18.53
CA ASP A 620 -28.30 33.97 18.37
C ASP A 620 -28.20 35.05 19.47
N PRO A 621 -27.17 35.02 20.33
CA PRO A 621 -27.06 35.96 21.45
C PRO A 621 -26.92 37.44 21.03
N ILE A 622 -26.37 37.75 19.85
CA ILE A 622 -26.31 39.13 19.35
C ILE A 622 -27.70 39.61 18.96
N LEU A 623 -28.43 38.78 18.21
CA LEU A 623 -29.78 39.12 17.76
C LEU A 623 -30.75 39.22 18.96
N GLU A 624 -30.66 38.29 19.91
CA GLU A 624 -31.45 38.29 21.14
C GLU A 624 -31.20 39.55 21.98
N THR A 625 -29.94 39.92 22.21
CA THR A 625 -29.58 41.10 23.01
C THR A 625 -30.07 42.40 22.36
N LEU A 626 -30.09 42.47 21.03
CA LEU A 626 -30.53 43.65 20.28
C LEU A 626 -32.05 43.67 20.04
N GLY A 627 -32.75 42.59 20.38
CA GLY A 627 -34.20 42.44 20.18
C GLY A 627 -34.61 42.21 18.73
N VAL A 628 -33.74 41.58 17.93
CA VAL A 628 -33.96 41.29 16.51
C VAL A 628 -34.38 39.83 16.34
N GLN A 629 -35.47 39.61 15.61
CA GLN A 629 -35.92 38.28 15.21
C GLN A 629 -35.62 38.04 13.73
N LEU A 630 -35.37 36.76 13.41
CA LEU A 630 -35.10 36.31 12.06
C LEU A 630 -36.31 35.50 11.56
N GLU A 631 -36.90 35.95 10.45
CA GLU A 631 -37.98 35.23 9.78
C GLU A 631 -37.51 34.72 8.42
N SER A 632 -37.80 33.46 8.13
CA SER A 632 -37.62 32.90 6.79
C SER A 632 -38.73 33.44 5.88
N ALA A 633 -38.37 34.09 4.77
CA ALA A 633 -39.34 34.60 3.82
C ALA A 633 -40.05 33.45 3.08
N GLY A 634 -41.30 33.67 2.63
CA GLY A 634 -42.05 32.71 1.82
C GLY A 634 -41.38 32.37 0.47
N ASN A 635 -40.53 33.27 -0.03
CA ASN A 635 -39.73 33.08 -1.24
C ASN A 635 -38.65 32.00 -1.09
N LEU A 636 -38.29 31.59 0.13
CA LEU A 636 -37.39 30.44 0.35
C LEU A 636 -37.99 29.15 -0.21
N LYS A 637 -39.30 28.93 -0.01
CA LYS A 637 -39.98 27.74 -0.53
C LYS A 637 -40.03 27.73 -2.05
N ALA A 638 -40.30 28.89 -2.66
CA ALA A 638 -40.22 29.06 -4.11
C ALA A 638 -38.80 28.82 -4.62
N LEU A 639 -37.77 29.33 -3.94
CA LEU A 639 -36.37 29.09 -4.27
C LEU A 639 -36.01 27.60 -4.20
N ILE A 640 -36.40 26.90 -3.11
CA ILE A 640 -36.22 25.45 -2.94
C ILE A 640 -36.91 24.69 -4.06
N GLU A 641 -38.17 25.01 -4.37
CA GLU A 641 -38.92 24.39 -5.46
C GLU A 641 -38.28 24.67 -6.82
N THR A 642 -37.69 25.85 -7.03
CA THR A 642 -36.99 26.21 -8.27
C THR A 642 -35.67 25.45 -8.40
N PHE A 643 -34.89 25.35 -7.32
CA PHE A 643 -33.68 24.54 -7.26
C PHE A 643 -33.97 23.05 -7.43
N GLN A 644 -35.05 22.53 -6.83
CA GLN A 644 -35.51 21.15 -7.02
C GLN A 644 -36.03 20.91 -8.44
N LYS A 645 -36.71 21.87 -9.05
CA LYS A 645 -37.13 21.80 -10.45
C LYS A 645 -35.94 21.86 -11.41
N MET A 646 -34.88 22.60 -11.08
CA MET A 646 -33.66 22.65 -11.89
C MET A 646 -32.73 21.46 -11.69
N SER A 647 -32.66 20.89 -10.48
CA SER A 647 -32.04 19.59 -10.28
C SER A 647 -32.79 18.49 -11.03
N ASN A 648 -34.09 18.70 -11.30
CA ASN A 648 -34.98 17.83 -12.05
C ASN A 648 -35.31 18.35 -13.47
N LEU A 649 -34.51 19.27 -14.05
CA LEU A 649 -34.75 19.82 -15.39
C LEU A 649 -34.48 18.75 -16.45
N GLU A 650 -35.52 17.96 -16.70
CA GLU A 650 -35.62 16.98 -17.78
C GLU A 650 -36.82 17.29 -18.69
N ASP A 651 -37.50 18.43 -18.53
CA ASP A 651 -38.66 18.77 -19.36
C ASP A 651 -38.86 20.29 -19.53
N PRO A 652 -38.55 20.88 -20.70
CA PRO A 652 -39.18 22.12 -21.13
C PRO A 652 -40.55 21.76 -21.76
N SER A 653 -41.65 22.06 -21.07
CA SER A 653 -42.97 21.98 -21.70
C SER A 653 -43.03 22.92 -22.93
N PRO A 654 -43.45 22.44 -24.12
CA PRO A 654 -43.56 23.30 -25.30
C PRO A 654 -44.73 24.28 -25.15
N PRO A 655 -44.64 25.50 -25.72
CA PRO A 655 -45.75 26.43 -25.72
C PRO A 655 -46.86 25.93 -26.66
N ASP A 656 -48.11 26.13 -26.24
CA ASP A 656 -49.33 25.74 -26.97
C ASP A 656 -49.31 26.22 -28.43
N SER A 657 -49.23 25.27 -29.38
CA SER A 657 -49.36 25.55 -30.81
C SER A 657 -50.83 25.49 -31.23
N GLN A 658 -51.45 26.66 -31.43
CA GLN A 658 -52.66 26.77 -32.23
C GLN A 658 -52.30 26.88 -33.72
N THR A 659 -52.94 26.01 -34.52
CA THR A 659 -53.34 26.18 -35.93
C THR A 659 -52.28 26.52 -36.99
N SER A 660 -52.06 25.60 -37.93
CA SER A 660 -52.62 25.70 -39.30
C SER A 660 -52.28 24.48 -40.16
N LYS A 661 -53.30 23.91 -40.79
CA LYS A 661 -53.21 22.94 -41.90
C LYS A 661 -52.86 23.66 -43.21
N ASP A 662 -52.32 22.86 -44.15
CA ASP A 662 -52.24 23.04 -45.61
C ASP A 662 -50.87 23.44 -46.21
N LEU A 663 -50.17 22.46 -46.84
CA LEU A 663 -49.68 22.46 -48.25
C LEU A 663 -48.86 21.18 -48.58
N PRO A 664 -48.69 20.77 -49.87
CA PRO A 664 -48.32 19.42 -50.33
C PRO A 664 -46.80 19.17 -50.48
N PRO A 665 -46.34 17.93 -50.71
CA PRO A 665 -44.93 17.56 -50.53
C PRO A 665 -44.07 17.95 -51.74
N SER A 666 -42.89 18.51 -51.51
CA SER A 666 -41.84 18.65 -52.52
C SER A 666 -40.49 18.16 -52.02
N ASP A 667 -39.82 17.44 -52.89
CA ASP A 667 -38.52 16.79 -52.72
C ASP A 667 -37.33 17.76 -52.50
N LYS A 668 -36.30 17.17 -51.87
CA LYS A 668 -34.84 17.46 -51.91
C LYS A 668 -34.19 18.28 -50.78
N ALA A 669 -33.32 17.53 -50.09
CA ALA A 669 -31.93 17.82 -49.71
C ALA A 669 -31.66 18.75 -48.51
N ASP A 670 -30.92 18.17 -47.55
CA ASP A 670 -30.01 18.80 -46.59
C ASP A 670 -30.52 19.99 -45.78
N GLU A 671 -31.33 19.71 -44.78
CA GLU A 671 -31.37 20.53 -43.57
C GLU A 671 -31.17 19.66 -42.34
N ILE A 672 -30.05 19.92 -41.66
CA ILE A 672 -29.78 19.52 -40.28
C ILE A 672 -31.01 19.96 -39.47
N ALA A 673 -31.77 19.00 -38.95
CA ALA A 673 -32.84 19.27 -37.99
C ALA A 673 -32.32 20.27 -36.95
N PRO A 674 -33.09 21.31 -36.60
CA PRO A 674 -32.62 22.31 -35.65
C PRO A 674 -32.35 21.59 -34.35
N ARG A 675 -31.05 21.41 -34.01
CA ARG A 675 -30.66 21.03 -32.66
C ARG A 675 -31.31 22.06 -31.75
N LEU A 676 -32.31 21.63 -31.00
CA LEU A 676 -32.85 22.38 -29.87
C LEU A 676 -31.64 22.77 -29.03
N LYS A 677 -31.22 24.03 -29.14
CA LYS A 677 -30.30 24.63 -28.17
C LYS A 677 -31.05 24.57 -26.86
N ILE A 678 -30.74 23.58 -26.03
CA ILE A 678 -31.08 23.64 -24.61
C ILE A 678 -30.43 24.95 -24.14
N PRO A 679 -31.20 25.96 -23.71
CA PRO A 679 -30.60 27.20 -23.23
C PRO A 679 -29.73 26.82 -22.04
N ASN A 680 -28.44 27.16 -22.12
CA ASN A 680 -27.49 27.02 -21.02
C ASN A 680 -28.17 27.68 -19.80
N PRO A 681 -28.67 26.93 -18.80
CA PRO A 681 -29.43 27.55 -17.75
C PRO A 681 -28.41 28.22 -16.84
N GLU A 682 -28.19 29.52 -17.06
CA GLU A 682 -27.64 30.34 -15.99
C GLU A 682 -28.52 30.10 -14.75
N PRO A 683 -27.91 29.81 -13.58
CA PRO A 683 -28.70 29.64 -12.38
C PRO A 683 -29.56 30.89 -12.18
N PRO A 684 -30.86 30.74 -11.87
CA PRO A 684 -31.78 31.85 -11.77
C PRO A 684 -31.27 32.77 -10.68
N ASP A 685 -31.18 34.06 -10.98
CA ASP A 685 -30.74 35.02 -9.99
C ASP A 685 -31.64 34.95 -8.75
N VAL A 686 -31.01 34.89 -7.57
CA VAL A 686 -31.71 34.86 -6.30
C VAL A 686 -32.57 36.13 -6.19
N PRO A 687 -33.86 36.04 -5.79
CA PRO A 687 -34.75 37.19 -5.70
C PRO A 687 -34.12 38.26 -4.82
N THR A 688 -34.04 39.48 -5.37
CA THR A 688 -33.50 40.65 -4.69
C THR A 688 -34.59 41.63 -4.30
N LEU A 689 -34.37 42.33 -3.19
CA LEU A 689 -35.17 43.44 -2.72
C LEU A 689 -34.30 44.70 -2.71
N ARG A 690 -34.65 45.65 -3.57
CA ARG A 690 -34.06 47.00 -3.53
C ARG A 690 -34.58 47.76 -2.33
N SER A 691 -33.68 48.32 -1.53
CA SER A 691 -34.05 49.11 -0.37
C SER A 691 -33.15 50.35 -0.28
N SER A 692 -33.74 51.47 0.15
CA SER A 692 -32.98 52.69 0.41
C SER A 692 -32.56 52.74 1.87
N MET A 693 -31.28 53.05 2.11
CA MET A 693 -30.74 53.27 3.44
C MET A 693 -30.18 54.68 3.53
N LYS A 694 -30.54 55.41 4.59
CA LYS A 694 -29.90 56.67 4.93
C LYS A 694 -28.72 56.39 5.82
N VAL A 695 -27.54 56.94 5.53
CA VAL A 695 -26.38 56.93 6.43
C VAL A 695 -25.88 58.38 6.49
N GLY A 696 -25.92 58.99 7.68
CA GLY A 696 -25.68 60.42 7.83
C GLY A 696 -26.71 61.28 7.08
N LYS A 697 -26.24 62.11 6.14
CA LYS A 697 -27.09 62.99 5.30
C LYS A 697 -27.44 62.39 3.93
N ASP A 698 -26.77 61.31 3.54
CA ASP A 698 -26.89 60.71 2.22
C ASP A 698 -27.84 59.51 2.22
N THR A 699 -28.50 59.27 1.09
CA THR A 699 -29.36 58.12 0.86
C THR A 699 -28.73 57.24 -0.22
N PHE A 700 -28.67 55.94 0.04
CA PHE A 700 -28.05 54.93 -0.83
C PHE A 700 -29.09 53.90 -1.25
N GLU A 701 -29.07 53.48 -2.51
CA GLU A 701 -29.90 52.38 -3.01
C GLU A 701 -29.08 51.09 -3.08
N VAL A 702 -29.52 50.07 -2.32
CA VAL A 702 -28.80 48.81 -2.14
C VAL A 702 -29.75 47.63 -2.39
N ASP A 703 -29.28 46.65 -3.16
CA ASP A 703 -30.01 45.43 -3.49
C ASP A 703 -29.63 44.32 -2.50
N PHE A 704 -30.59 43.89 -1.68
CA PHE A 704 -30.44 42.82 -0.70
C PHE A 704 -31.10 41.53 -1.18
N VAL A 705 -30.77 40.40 -0.56
CA VAL A 705 -31.39 39.10 -0.86
C VAL A 705 -32.76 39.00 -0.16
N ASP A 706 -33.83 38.64 -0.87
CA ASP A 706 -35.20 38.51 -0.32
C ASP A 706 -35.51 37.08 0.16
N VAL A 707 -34.65 36.54 1.02
CA VAL A 707 -34.76 35.19 1.59
C VAL A 707 -34.90 35.22 3.11
N LEU A 708 -34.16 36.11 3.78
CA LEU A 708 -34.19 36.31 5.22
C LEU A 708 -34.66 37.74 5.53
N LYS A 709 -35.60 37.86 6.48
CA LYS A 709 -36.15 39.15 6.92
C LYS A 709 -35.84 39.35 8.40
N LEU A 710 -35.45 40.57 8.75
CA LEU A 710 -35.18 40.98 10.12
C LEU A 710 -36.38 41.76 10.65
N SER A 711 -36.87 41.42 11.84
CA SER A 711 -37.90 42.16 12.54
C SER A 711 -37.37 42.66 13.89
N LEU A 712 -37.75 43.88 14.29
CA LEU A 712 -37.32 44.47 15.56
C LEU A 712 -38.48 44.46 16.56
N ASN A 713 -38.28 43.81 17.71
CA ASN A 713 -39.30 43.66 18.76
C ASN A 713 -39.52 44.92 19.63
N ARG A 714 -38.96 46.05 19.23
CA ARG A 714 -39.01 47.33 19.96
C ARG A 714 -39.14 48.49 18.97
N PRO A 715 -39.66 49.66 19.40
CA PRO A 715 -39.66 50.85 18.56
C PRO A 715 -38.22 51.30 18.25
N LEU A 716 -38.05 51.91 17.07
CA LEU A 716 -36.78 52.45 16.61
C LEU A 716 -36.36 53.65 17.47
N ALA A 717 -35.15 53.62 18.00
CA ALA A 717 -34.60 54.72 18.81
C ALA A 717 -34.03 55.85 17.92
N ASN A 718 -33.77 57.01 18.53
CA ASN A 718 -33.14 58.13 17.83
C ASN A 718 -31.74 57.74 17.32
N GLN A 719 -31.44 58.08 16.07
CA GLN A 719 -30.19 57.73 15.35
C GLN A 719 -30.07 56.27 14.87
N GLU A 720 -31.04 55.40 15.17
CA GLU A 720 -31.13 54.07 14.55
C GLU A 720 -31.75 54.18 13.15
N GLN A 721 -31.32 53.28 12.25
CA GLN A 721 -31.72 53.31 10.85
C GLN A 721 -32.17 51.93 10.41
N VAL A 722 -33.23 51.90 9.60
CA VAL A 722 -33.82 50.69 9.05
C VAL A 722 -33.89 50.82 7.54
N SER A 723 -33.50 49.75 6.85
CA SER A 723 -33.75 49.61 5.43
C SER A 723 -35.18 49.08 5.25
N GLY A 724 -36.08 49.83 4.61
CA GLY A 724 -37.46 49.37 4.38
C GLY A 724 -38.38 49.44 5.62
N ARG A 725 -39.15 48.38 5.88
CA ARG A 725 -40.11 48.31 7.01
C ARG A 725 -39.47 47.61 8.20
N VAL A 726 -39.73 48.09 9.42
CA VAL A 726 -39.17 47.57 10.69
C VAL A 726 -39.47 46.08 10.90
N ASP A 727 -40.63 45.60 10.43
CA ASP A 727 -41.04 44.20 10.56
C ASP A 727 -40.42 43.26 9.51
N GLN A 728 -39.82 43.81 8.43
CA GLN A 728 -39.29 43.05 7.30
C GLN A 728 -38.05 43.74 6.71
N ALA A 729 -37.11 44.13 7.56
CA ALA A 729 -35.94 44.87 7.16
C ALA A 729 -34.86 43.93 6.60
N PRO A 730 -34.28 44.20 5.41
CA PRO A 730 -33.09 43.49 4.96
C PRO A 730 -31.81 43.91 5.69
N ALA A 731 -31.78 45.12 6.26
CA ALA A 731 -30.67 45.61 7.07
C ALA A 731 -31.14 46.57 8.17
N LEU A 732 -30.53 46.46 9.35
CA LEU A 732 -30.82 47.24 10.55
C LEU A 732 -29.52 47.84 11.09
N SER A 733 -29.49 49.14 11.35
CA SER A 733 -28.35 49.82 11.95
C SER A 733 -28.76 50.36 13.31
N LEU A 734 -28.34 49.68 14.37
CA LEU A 734 -28.78 49.91 15.75
C LEU A 734 -27.65 50.53 16.57
N VAL A 735 -28.00 51.43 17.48
CA VAL A 735 -27.04 52.07 18.38
C VAL A 735 -26.83 51.15 19.58
N HIS A 736 -25.58 50.91 19.96
CA HIS A 736 -25.24 50.10 21.12
C HIS A 736 -24.11 50.78 21.91
N GLY A 737 -24.45 51.36 23.06
CA GLY A 737 -23.50 52.18 23.84
C GLY A 737 -23.04 53.43 23.10
N LEU A 738 -21.71 53.60 23.01
CA LEU A 738 -21.06 54.66 22.26
C LEU A 738 -20.87 54.31 20.77
N GLY A 739 -20.98 53.04 20.39
CA GLY A 739 -20.79 52.55 19.04
C GLY A 739 -22.09 52.09 18.37
N ARG A 740 -21.95 51.20 17.38
CA ARG A 740 -23.04 50.82 16.47
C ARG A 740 -22.95 49.36 16.04
N VAL A 741 -24.10 48.72 15.86
CA VAL A 741 -24.21 47.37 15.30
C VAL A 741 -25.12 47.40 14.08
N THR A 742 -24.57 47.12 12.90
CA THR A 742 -25.30 47.01 11.65
C THR A 742 -25.50 45.54 11.29
N ILE A 743 -26.74 45.06 11.36
CA ILE A 743 -27.13 43.69 11.02
C ILE A 743 -27.61 43.66 9.57
N LEU A 744 -27.03 42.76 8.78
CA LEU A 744 -27.37 42.51 7.39
C LEU A 744 -27.98 41.12 7.26
N ASN A 745 -29.08 40.98 6.53
CA ASN A 745 -29.65 39.67 6.26
C ASN A 745 -28.70 38.78 5.43
N HIS A 746 -27.93 39.38 4.52
CA HIS A 746 -26.96 38.70 3.66
C HIS A 746 -25.84 39.67 3.24
N ALA A 747 -24.60 39.19 3.15
CA ALA A 747 -23.44 39.99 2.75
C ALA A 747 -23.33 40.24 1.23
N ARG A 748 -24.41 40.05 0.46
CA ARG A 748 -24.41 40.12 -1.01
C ARG A 748 -23.82 41.45 -1.53
N PRO A 749 -24.22 42.63 -0.98
CA PRO A 749 -23.70 43.91 -1.46
C PRO A 749 -22.20 44.09 -1.29
N LEU A 750 -21.56 43.30 -0.42
CA LEU A 750 -20.14 43.41 -0.11
C LEU A 750 -19.27 42.48 -0.98
N ARG A 751 -19.88 41.50 -1.67
CA ARG A 751 -19.15 40.48 -2.43
C ARG A 751 -18.63 41.02 -3.76
N ASN A 752 -17.51 40.47 -4.22
CA ASN A 752 -16.81 40.88 -5.45
C ASN A 752 -17.74 40.99 -6.67
N ARG A 753 -18.66 40.03 -6.87
CA ARG A 753 -19.56 39.97 -8.03
C ARG A 753 -20.59 41.10 -8.08
N PHE A 754 -20.99 41.63 -6.92
CA PHE A 754 -22.14 42.53 -6.82
C PHE A 754 -21.73 43.93 -6.34
N LEU A 755 -20.44 44.18 -6.12
CA LEU A 755 -19.98 45.43 -5.50
C LEU A 755 -20.18 46.67 -6.40
N ASP A 756 -20.24 46.47 -7.72
CA ASP A 756 -20.50 47.49 -8.74
C ASP A 756 -21.98 47.73 -9.03
N GLU A 757 -22.88 46.95 -8.42
CA GLU A 757 -24.32 47.15 -8.54
C GLU A 757 -24.78 48.36 -7.70
N ASN A 758 -25.56 49.26 -8.32
CA ASN A 758 -26.16 50.45 -7.70
C ASN A 758 -25.18 51.28 -6.85
N ASP A 759 -25.51 51.55 -5.57
CA ASP A 759 -24.67 52.30 -4.65
C ASP A 759 -23.92 51.39 -3.65
N HIS A 760 -23.74 50.08 -3.90
CA HIS A 760 -23.12 49.14 -2.95
C HIS A 760 -21.74 49.57 -2.46
N ALA A 761 -20.83 49.92 -3.38
CA ALA A 761 -19.49 50.40 -3.06
C ALA A 761 -19.50 51.70 -2.24
N ARG A 762 -20.40 52.64 -2.57
CA ARG A 762 -20.54 53.92 -1.85
C ARG A 762 -21.15 53.72 -0.46
N TRP A 763 -22.08 52.79 -0.35
CA TRP A 763 -22.71 52.41 0.89
C TRP A 763 -21.73 51.73 1.84
N LEU A 764 -20.86 50.83 1.35
CA LEU A 764 -19.78 50.25 2.14
C LEU A 764 -18.84 51.32 2.73
N LEU A 765 -18.42 52.30 1.92
CA LEU A 765 -17.60 53.42 2.40
C LEU A 765 -18.34 54.27 3.44
N ALA A 766 -19.63 54.53 3.24
CA ALA A 766 -20.46 55.26 4.19
C ALA A 766 -20.68 54.50 5.50
N LEU A 767 -20.74 53.17 5.47
CA LEU A 767 -20.81 52.32 6.66
C LEU A 767 -19.51 52.40 7.48
N VAL A 768 -18.36 52.38 6.81
CA VAL A 768 -17.05 52.39 7.47
C VAL A 768 -16.66 53.78 8.01
N GLY A 769 -17.16 54.85 7.38
CA GLY A 769 -16.91 56.24 7.77
C GLY A 769 -15.79 56.89 6.96
N GLU A 770 -15.65 58.21 7.07
CA GLU A 770 -14.65 58.99 6.32
C GLU A 770 -13.27 59.03 6.99
N GLU A 771 -13.19 58.67 8.27
CA GLU A 771 -11.93 58.64 9.02
C GLU A 771 -11.16 57.34 8.79
N SER A 772 -9.83 57.43 8.78
CA SER A 772 -8.97 56.26 8.63
C SER A 772 -9.17 55.32 9.83
N CYS A 773 -9.67 54.12 9.57
CA CYS A 773 -10.03 53.14 10.58
C CYS A 773 -9.47 51.77 10.23
N VAL A 774 -9.42 50.88 11.22
CA VAL A 774 -8.98 49.50 11.06
C VAL A 774 -10.21 48.63 10.76
N VAL A 775 -10.31 48.11 9.53
CA VAL A 775 -11.40 47.25 9.09
C VAL A 775 -10.96 45.79 9.08
N LYS A 776 -11.55 44.97 9.94
CA LYS A 776 -11.25 43.52 10.01
C LYS A 776 -12.38 42.69 9.41
N PHE A 777 -12.08 41.98 8.31
CA PHE A 777 -12.97 40.97 7.74
C PHE A 777 -12.70 39.61 8.40
N ILE A 778 -13.63 39.13 9.23
CA ILE A 778 -13.49 37.85 9.92
C ILE A 778 -14.25 36.76 9.16
N VAL A 779 -13.52 35.76 8.68
CA VAL A 779 -14.09 34.67 7.87
C VAL A 779 -14.77 33.62 8.74
N THR A 780 -14.18 33.24 9.89
CA THR A 780 -14.78 32.26 10.79
C THR A 780 -14.71 32.71 12.26
N LEU A 781 -15.77 32.38 13.00
CA LEU A 781 -15.86 32.61 14.45
C LEU A 781 -15.32 31.43 15.27
N GLN A 782 -14.83 30.37 14.63
CA GLN A 782 -14.31 29.20 15.32
C GLN A 782 -12.78 29.20 15.21
N SER A 783 -12.11 29.16 16.36
CA SER A 783 -10.67 28.85 16.41
C SER A 783 -10.43 27.53 15.70
N SER A 784 -9.37 27.43 14.89
CA SER A 784 -8.99 26.15 14.27
C SER A 784 -8.91 25.06 15.35
N PHE A 785 -9.26 23.82 15.00
CA PHE A 785 -9.20 22.70 15.94
C PHE A 785 -7.84 22.64 16.69
N TRP A 786 -6.75 22.93 15.97
CA TRP A 786 -5.40 23.01 16.52
C TRP A 786 -5.19 24.18 17.49
N ALA A 787 -5.71 25.37 17.18
CA ALA A 787 -5.66 26.51 18.10
C ALA A 787 -6.47 26.22 19.36
N LEU A 788 -7.67 25.63 19.24
CA LEU A 788 -8.50 25.23 20.37
C LEU A 788 -7.80 24.19 21.26
N LEU A 789 -7.16 23.20 20.63
CA LEU A 789 -6.40 22.16 21.31
C LEU A 789 -5.19 22.75 22.05
N TRP A 790 -4.52 23.76 21.46
CA TRP A 790 -3.44 24.47 22.14
C TRP A 790 -3.99 25.31 23.31
N ASP A 791 -4.97 26.18 23.09
CA ASP A 791 -5.46 27.09 24.14
C ASP A 791 -6.07 26.36 25.34
N ARG A 792 -6.85 25.29 25.11
CA ARG A 792 -7.55 24.57 26.19
C ARG A 792 -6.87 23.29 26.63
N ALA A 793 -6.12 22.64 25.76
CA ALA A 793 -5.51 21.35 26.02
C ALA A 793 -3.98 21.37 25.88
N TRP A 794 -3.32 22.55 25.98
CA TRP A 794 -1.86 22.62 26.00
C TRP A 794 -1.26 21.75 27.11
N MET A 795 -1.87 21.67 28.29
CA MET A 795 -1.35 20.83 29.39
C MET A 795 -1.35 19.33 29.02
N PRO A 796 -2.47 18.73 28.57
CA PRO A 796 -2.48 17.38 27.99
C PRO A 796 -1.54 17.22 26.80
N LEU A 797 -1.46 18.20 25.91
CA LEU A 797 -0.59 18.15 24.72
C LEU A 797 0.89 18.16 25.10
N VAL A 798 1.29 19.00 26.04
CA VAL A 798 2.65 19.05 26.58
C VAL A 798 2.92 17.77 27.37
N GLY A 799 1.95 17.25 28.11
CA GLY A 799 2.05 15.95 28.78
C GLY A 799 2.22 14.79 27.80
N LEU A 800 1.45 14.79 26.70
CA LEU A 800 1.56 13.82 25.61
C LEU A 800 2.88 13.99 24.86
N ALA A 801 3.32 15.23 24.63
CA ALA A 801 4.61 15.54 24.02
C ALA A 801 5.76 15.07 24.90
N LEU A 802 5.68 15.28 26.22
CA LEU A 802 6.65 14.78 27.19
C LEU A 802 6.60 13.25 27.28
N LEU A 803 5.43 12.64 27.32
CA LEU A 803 5.28 11.18 27.30
C LEU A 803 5.82 10.57 26.02
N THR A 804 5.56 11.19 24.87
CA THR A 804 6.08 10.75 23.57
C THR A 804 7.57 11.01 23.45
N MET A 805 8.11 12.13 23.95
CA MET A 805 9.55 12.36 24.06
C MET A 805 10.21 11.37 25.01
N THR A 806 9.57 11.07 26.14
CA THR A 806 10.09 10.13 27.14
C THR A 806 10.01 8.70 26.61
N TRP A 807 8.92 8.34 25.93
CA TRP A 807 8.76 7.08 25.21
C TRP A 807 9.78 6.97 24.07
N LEU A 808 9.94 8.02 23.26
CA LEU A 808 10.98 8.12 22.24
C LEU A 808 12.38 8.13 22.84
N TRP A 809 12.60 8.62 24.06
CA TRP A 809 13.91 8.58 24.73
C TRP A 809 14.20 7.20 25.32
N LEU A 810 13.17 6.54 25.87
CA LEU A 810 13.21 5.15 26.33
C LEU A 810 13.41 4.17 25.17
N HIS A 811 12.85 4.47 24.00
CA HIS A 811 12.85 3.61 22.82
C HIS A 811 13.73 4.10 21.68
N MET A 812 14.32 5.30 21.78
CA MET A 812 15.40 5.72 20.91
C MET A 812 16.52 4.73 21.17
N PRO A 813 17.05 4.09 20.13
CA PRO A 813 18.30 3.36 20.28
C PRO A 813 19.33 4.39 20.75
N ARG A 814 19.67 4.36 22.05
CA ARG A 814 20.78 5.13 22.59
C ARG A 814 21.99 4.73 21.76
N PHE A 815 22.41 5.63 20.87
CA PHE A 815 23.76 5.62 20.33
C PHE A 815 24.68 6.01 21.49
N GLY A 816 24.87 5.07 22.41
CA GLY A 816 26.05 5.10 23.26
C GLY A 816 27.28 5.17 22.35
N PRO A 817 28.41 5.68 22.85
CA PRO A 817 29.67 5.62 22.10
C PRO A 817 29.76 4.23 21.50
N LEU A 818 30.05 4.13 20.19
CA LEU A 818 30.30 2.86 19.50
C LEU A 818 31.08 2.04 20.50
N ARG A 819 30.43 1.05 21.12
CA ARG A 819 31.10 0.24 22.13
C ARG A 819 32.16 -0.41 21.28
N GLN A 820 33.39 0.11 21.38
CA GLN A 820 34.53 -0.60 20.87
C GLN A 820 34.32 -1.95 21.51
N VAL A 821 34.01 -2.92 20.67
CA VAL A 821 34.02 -4.30 21.10
C VAL A 821 35.48 -4.49 21.42
N ALA A 822 35.85 -4.17 22.67
CA ALA A 822 36.89 -4.86 23.36
C ALA A 822 36.43 -6.30 23.18
N LEU A 823 36.99 -6.94 22.15
CA LEU A 823 36.98 -8.38 21.99
C LEU A 823 37.40 -8.86 23.37
N HIS A 824 36.41 -9.25 24.17
CA HIS A 824 36.68 -9.70 25.52
C HIS A 824 37.40 -11.02 25.31
N ASP A 825 38.72 -10.95 25.31
CA ASP A 825 39.60 -12.09 25.35
C ASP A 825 39.08 -13.04 26.43
N THR A 826 38.96 -14.32 26.07
CA THR A 826 38.77 -15.52 26.92
C THR A 826 37.37 -15.92 27.42
N LYS A 827 36.31 -15.08 27.41
CA LYS A 827 35.01 -15.51 28.00
C LYS A 827 34.11 -16.40 27.12
N HIS A 828 34.34 -16.48 25.80
CA HIS A 828 33.47 -17.24 24.90
C HIS A 828 33.49 -18.76 25.10
N PHE A 829 34.58 -19.36 25.61
CA PHE A 829 34.65 -20.82 25.70
C PHE A 829 33.69 -21.39 26.76
N ALA A 830 33.57 -20.73 27.92
CA ALA A 830 32.66 -21.16 28.98
C ALA A 830 31.19 -21.03 28.55
N GLU A 831 30.85 -19.96 27.84
CA GLU A 831 29.51 -19.78 27.26
C GLU A 831 29.22 -20.84 26.18
N HIS A 832 30.23 -21.18 25.37
CA HIS A 832 30.10 -22.22 24.34
C HIS A 832 29.89 -23.61 24.95
N ILE A 833 30.62 -23.96 26.02
CA ILE A 833 30.41 -25.20 26.77
C ILE A 833 29.01 -25.22 27.40
N SER A 834 28.58 -24.10 27.99
CA SER A 834 27.24 -23.97 28.57
C SER A 834 26.14 -24.18 27.52
N ALA A 835 26.30 -23.57 26.34
CA ALA A 835 25.37 -23.74 25.22
C ALA A 835 25.35 -25.19 24.70
N LEU A 836 26.51 -25.84 24.56
CA LEU A 836 26.63 -27.23 24.13
C LEU A 836 25.97 -28.19 25.15
N GLY A 837 26.18 -27.94 26.45
CA GLY A 837 25.53 -28.70 27.53
C GLY A 837 24.01 -28.57 27.51
N GLN A 838 23.49 -27.34 27.34
CA GLN A 838 22.06 -27.09 27.18
C GLN A 838 21.49 -27.75 25.91
N PHE A 839 22.25 -27.78 24.82
CA PHE A 839 21.84 -28.41 23.56
C PHE A 839 21.63 -29.92 23.72
N PHE A 840 22.57 -30.65 24.32
CA PHE A 840 22.44 -32.09 24.56
C PHE A 840 21.33 -32.42 25.57
N TYR A 841 21.14 -31.56 26.58
CA TYR A 841 20.02 -31.69 27.51
C TYR A 841 18.66 -31.56 26.79
N ARG A 842 18.50 -30.56 25.91
CA ARG A 842 17.27 -30.36 25.12
C ARG A 842 16.98 -31.52 24.16
N LEU A 843 18.00 -32.15 23.61
CA LEU A 843 17.87 -33.34 22.76
C LEU A 843 17.54 -34.62 23.53
N LYS A 844 17.44 -34.56 24.87
CA LYS A 844 17.27 -35.72 25.76
C LYS A 844 18.37 -36.77 25.55
N ARG A 845 19.62 -36.30 25.41
CA ARG A 845 20.82 -37.15 25.24
C ARG A 845 21.81 -36.96 26.41
N PRO A 846 21.42 -37.26 27.67
CA PRO A 846 22.33 -37.18 28.82
C PRO A 846 23.42 -38.25 28.76
N ASP A 847 23.22 -39.33 28.00
CA ASP A 847 24.18 -40.39 27.74
C ASP A 847 25.52 -39.86 27.21
N VAL A 848 25.46 -38.89 26.29
CA VAL A 848 26.64 -38.27 25.68
C VAL A 848 27.41 -37.44 26.71
N LEU A 849 26.70 -36.71 27.58
CA LEU A 849 27.30 -35.87 28.62
C LEU A 849 27.97 -36.72 29.71
N PHE A 850 27.29 -37.78 30.18
CA PHE A 850 27.84 -38.68 31.19
C PHE A 850 29.04 -39.45 30.66
N LYS A 851 28.97 -39.97 29.43
CA LYS A 851 30.10 -40.68 28.81
C LYS A 851 31.33 -39.78 28.70
N ALA A 852 31.17 -38.57 28.18
CA ALA A 852 32.28 -37.62 28.06
C ALA A 852 32.87 -37.22 29.42
N ALA A 853 32.03 -36.99 30.44
CA ALA A 853 32.48 -36.67 31.79
C ALA A 853 33.19 -37.85 32.48
N ALA A 854 32.65 -39.07 32.34
CA ALA A 854 33.25 -40.29 32.88
C ALA A 854 34.58 -40.61 32.19
N ASP A 855 34.67 -40.48 30.86
CA ASP A 855 35.91 -40.68 30.11
C ASP A 855 36.98 -39.66 30.53
N ALA A 856 36.60 -38.43 30.83
CA ALA A 856 37.54 -37.43 31.37
C ALA A 856 38.09 -37.82 32.75
N VAL A 857 37.30 -38.49 33.59
CA VAL A 857 37.78 -39.07 34.87
C VAL A 857 38.70 -40.26 34.58
N ARG A 858 38.32 -41.18 33.69
CA ARG A 858 39.15 -42.35 33.30
C ARG A 858 40.52 -41.93 32.80
N VAL A 859 40.57 -41.02 31.81
CA VAL A 859 41.84 -40.52 31.23
C VAL A 859 42.73 -39.91 32.30
N ARG A 860 42.15 -39.19 33.27
CA ARG A 860 42.94 -38.58 34.36
C ARG A 860 43.43 -39.61 35.36
N ALA A 861 42.58 -40.58 35.74
CA ALA A 861 42.98 -41.68 36.61
C ALA A 861 44.10 -42.51 35.98
N LEU A 862 44.01 -42.84 34.69
CA LEU A 862 45.04 -43.58 33.96
C LEU A 862 46.38 -42.83 33.88
N ARG A 863 46.37 -41.49 33.81
CA ARG A 863 47.60 -40.69 33.86
C ARG A 863 48.28 -40.75 35.22
N ARG A 864 47.51 -40.79 36.32
CA ARG A 864 48.04 -40.81 37.69
C ARG A 864 48.39 -42.22 38.15
N TYR A 865 47.65 -43.22 37.67
CA TYR A 865 47.81 -44.63 38.02
C TYR A 865 47.88 -45.49 36.76
N PRO A 866 49.05 -45.54 36.09
CA PRO A 866 49.21 -46.26 34.81
C PRO A 866 48.96 -47.77 34.91
N HIS A 867 49.06 -48.35 36.11
CA HIS A 867 48.79 -49.78 36.34
C HIS A 867 47.29 -50.15 36.17
N LEU A 868 46.40 -49.17 36.10
CA LEU A 868 44.95 -49.37 35.90
C LEU A 868 44.55 -49.57 34.43
N VAL A 869 45.47 -49.49 33.46
CA VAL A 869 45.15 -49.53 32.01
C VAL A 869 44.45 -50.82 31.58
N ASN A 870 44.70 -51.95 32.25
CA ASN A 870 44.15 -53.27 31.90
C ASN A 870 43.18 -53.83 32.96
N LEU A 871 42.81 -53.03 33.96
CA LEU A 871 41.91 -53.48 35.04
C LEU A 871 40.47 -53.04 34.75
N ASP A 872 39.50 -53.84 35.21
CA ASP A 872 38.07 -53.58 35.01
C ASP A 872 37.61 -52.33 35.78
N ASP A 873 36.50 -51.71 35.36
CA ASP A 873 36.00 -50.43 35.91
C ASP A 873 35.78 -50.50 37.44
N GLU A 874 35.60 -51.69 38.04
CA GLU A 874 35.49 -51.89 39.50
C GLU A 874 36.79 -51.59 40.26
N ALA A 875 37.96 -51.90 39.69
CA ALA A 875 39.25 -51.57 40.32
C ALA A 875 39.45 -50.04 40.37
N LEU A 876 39.02 -49.35 39.31
CA LEU A 876 39.00 -47.90 39.26
C LEU A 876 38.03 -47.30 40.29
N ILE A 877 36.83 -47.87 40.42
CA ILE A 877 35.82 -47.42 41.40
C ILE A 877 36.33 -47.57 42.85
N GLN A 878 37.00 -48.68 43.15
CA GLN A 878 37.56 -48.91 44.48
C GLN A 878 38.59 -47.83 44.85
N LEU A 879 39.54 -47.56 43.95
CA LEU A 879 40.56 -46.53 44.15
C LEU A 879 39.94 -45.12 44.26
N LEU A 880 38.93 -44.82 43.44
CA LEU A 880 38.23 -43.54 43.49
C LEU A 880 37.44 -43.34 44.79
N SER A 881 36.91 -44.41 45.37
CA SER A 881 36.19 -44.35 46.66
C SER A 881 37.13 -44.00 47.82
N GLU A 882 38.36 -44.50 47.78
CA GLU A 882 39.40 -44.20 48.76
C GLU A 882 39.90 -42.75 48.64
N THR A 883 39.86 -42.19 47.42
CA THR A 883 40.41 -40.86 47.13
C THR A 883 39.39 -39.72 47.28
N SER A 884 38.09 -39.97 47.06
CA SER A 884 37.09 -38.89 46.88
C SER A 884 36.02 -38.76 47.98
N THR A 885 36.09 -39.54 49.06
CA THR A 885 35.07 -39.62 50.15
C THR A 885 33.65 -40.04 49.71
N LEU A 886 33.44 -40.31 48.41
CA LEU A 886 32.15 -40.75 47.87
C LEU A 886 31.98 -42.28 48.04
N PRO A 887 30.79 -42.76 48.44
CA PRO A 887 30.53 -44.19 48.56
C PRO A 887 30.56 -44.90 47.21
N LYS A 888 31.07 -46.15 47.19
CA LYS A 888 31.28 -46.96 45.97
C LYS A 888 30.04 -47.04 45.08
N ASP A 889 28.86 -47.19 45.67
CA ASP A 889 27.59 -47.29 44.92
C ASP A 889 27.26 -46.01 44.15
N ARG A 890 27.58 -44.85 44.73
CA ARG A 890 27.34 -43.54 44.09
C ARG A 890 28.31 -43.30 42.93
N ILE A 891 29.55 -43.75 43.07
CA ILE A 891 30.54 -43.72 41.98
C ILE A 891 30.09 -44.65 40.85
N ARG A 892 29.66 -45.88 41.16
CA ARG A 892 29.14 -46.83 40.17
C ARG A 892 27.92 -46.26 39.42
N GLU A 893 27.04 -45.57 40.12
CA GLU A 893 25.87 -44.90 39.54
C GLU A 893 26.25 -43.75 38.59
N ALA A 894 27.29 -42.98 38.94
CA ALA A 894 27.78 -41.86 38.14
C ALA A 894 28.46 -42.32 36.83
N PHE A 895 29.15 -43.46 36.83
CA PHE A 895 29.78 -44.05 35.65
C PHE A 895 28.80 -44.79 34.72
N LYS A 896 27.58 -45.09 35.19
CA LYS A 896 26.58 -45.84 34.43
C LYS A 896 25.95 -45.00 33.32
N ASN A 897 26.19 -45.39 32.08
CA ASN A 897 25.60 -44.71 30.92
C ASN A 897 24.10 -45.04 30.80
N THR A 898 23.22 -44.07 31.03
CA THR A 898 21.76 -44.27 31.07
C THR A 898 21.06 -43.27 30.14
N GLU A 899 20.17 -43.75 29.27
CA GLU A 899 19.48 -42.90 28.28
C GLU A 899 18.39 -41.99 28.88
N LYS A 900 17.82 -42.35 30.03
CA LYS A 900 16.74 -41.59 30.70
C LYS A 900 17.04 -41.44 32.18
N VAL A 901 17.20 -40.20 32.63
CA VAL A 901 17.53 -39.82 34.01
C VAL A 901 16.73 -38.56 34.35
N ALA A 902 16.24 -38.44 35.58
CA ALA A 902 15.49 -37.26 36.01
C ALA A 902 16.41 -36.03 36.08
N GLY A 903 15.88 -34.82 35.85
CA GLY A 903 16.72 -33.61 35.74
C GLY A 903 17.62 -33.33 36.97
N HIS A 904 17.13 -33.62 38.17
CA HIS A 904 17.90 -33.47 39.41
C HIS A 904 19.01 -34.53 39.55
N GLU A 905 18.77 -35.76 39.09
CA GLU A 905 19.77 -36.84 39.06
C GLU A 905 20.89 -36.54 38.05
N VAL A 906 20.59 -35.85 36.94
CA VAL A 906 21.61 -35.44 35.96
C VAL A 906 22.62 -34.47 36.58
N VAL A 907 22.13 -33.47 37.31
CA VAL A 907 22.99 -32.50 37.99
C VAL A 907 23.83 -33.20 39.06
N ARG A 908 23.21 -34.05 39.89
CA ARG A 908 23.92 -34.81 40.94
C ARG A 908 25.05 -35.67 40.36
N ARG A 909 24.77 -36.48 39.33
CA ARG A 909 25.77 -37.38 38.74
C ARG A 909 26.91 -36.62 38.06
N LEU A 910 26.63 -35.49 37.39
CA LEU A 910 27.69 -34.66 36.81
C LEU A 910 28.55 -33.98 37.89
N GLN A 911 27.96 -33.55 39.00
CA GLN A 911 28.70 -33.04 40.17
C GLN A 911 29.58 -34.14 40.78
N ASP A 912 29.07 -35.36 40.91
CA ASP A 912 29.84 -36.49 41.42
C ASP A 912 31.05 -36.79 40.51
N LEU A 913 30.86 -36.85 39.18
CA LEU A 913 31.97 -37.02 38.22
C LEU A 913 32.98 -35.87 38.25
N GLN A 914 32.52 -34.63 38.45
CA GLN A 914 33.40 -33.47 38.58
C GLN A 914 34.22 -33.52 39.88
N THR A 915 33.60 -33.94 40.98
CA THR A 915 34.26 -34.14 42.28
C THR A 915 35.32 -35.23 42.20
N LEU A 916 35.01 -36.35 41.53
CA LEU A 916 35.97 -37.42 41.24
C LEU A 916 37.15 -36.91 40.39
N LYS A 917 36.86 -36.10 39.36
CA LYS A 917 37.88 -35.50 38.50
C LYS A 917 38.81 -34.54 39.27
N SER A 918 38.29 -33.78 40.23
CA SER A 918 39.09 -32.88 41.09
C SER A 918 39.84 -33.61 42.19
N ALA A 919 39.33 -34.73 42.72
CA ALA A 919 40.09 -35.55 43.66
C ALA A 919 41.33 -36.20 43.01
N LEU A 920 41.32 -36.33 41.68
CA LEU A 920 42.43 -36.87 40.89
C LEU A 920 43.43 -35.82 40.39
N SER A 921 43.11 -34.51 40.45
CA SER A 921 44.10 -33.45 40.20
C SER A 921 45.09 -33.40 41.36
#